data_AF-A0A7R9F3T8-F1
#
_entry.id   AF-A0A7R9F3T8-F1
#
_cell.length_a   1.000
_cell.length_b   1.000
_cell.length_c   1.000
_cell.angle_alpha   90.00
_cell.angle_beta   90.00
_cell.angle_gamma   90.00
#
_symmetry.space_group_name_H-M   'P 1'
#
loop_
_entity.id
_entity.type
_entity.pdbx_description
1 polymer ?
#
loop_
_entity_poly.entity_id
_entity_poly.type
_entity_poly.pdbx_seq_one_letter_code
_entity_poly.pdbx_strand_id
1 'polypeptide(L)'
;MSMSSLSEQVVMFDEPTSGMDPAARRTLWNLLEAEKHDRTILLSTHFMDEADVLGDRIAIMSGGDLQCCGSSFFLKKKYGEDHSWESCVGARRGWRGVTGYKLFIVNCLVLFVKTLFNTCAGYYLIIVKGPNCNVSLVTELLRKYIPDLKVSQNIASELSYLLEEERSPVFEPMLRELEDRKEFLNILSYGVSLTTMEEVFMKVGREQDTPLIKDDYSPVNGRGDHPVSVYSEGQVDESPKSTTSIFPKNIDDVEQPTAMALTINQMRAMLMKNFYHTWRTKLLFFIEILIPISVMIVTFLVVRQWQGSKDLPSLNMDIKAMAGIKGPSIAQHGYQGQSFIKMSIHIRVMIVAFLIVRQWQGSKDLPSLNMDIKIYGSKSTPVGLLVNDTGARELYQIYKGLFTSGLVDLNQRETSLRHINMTDLILSLGTKEMSLIRQDNIVGSTFDVGDDGAPLLTGWFNNLPLHSPAITLGLLHNTILKWVMGDPDYSLNIINHPLPYNQDTKASFQLTANNLGFQLSFNLGFAMSFVTAFYVMFQIKERVSKSKHLQLVSGVKILIYWGTSYLWDLITFFIVTLWILVTMILSQEEGYSTFIELVRYFVVFMSFACGVLPLIYLFSYLYSSPSTGFTRVVMLNAFTGLPGLHATDMSLIQDNLCLSGVAGFLIVCILDMPSLDLSSVSHTVDWVLMSIPLYSLGISLRNMYMNNALQNACKLLATRCHTIPNPCCRDPELCPNGKCIPMTEYFFDWTFPGVGRNIFFFYVNGIVYRSCAPMGNASL
;
A
#
# COMPACT_ATOMS: atom_id res chain seq x y z
N MET A 1 -2.91 -12.93 -43.25
CA MET A 1 -1.72 -12.07 -43.10
C MET A 1 -0.72 -12.55 -44.15
N SER A 2 -0.50 -11.83 -45.25
CA SER A 2 0.45 -12.26 -46.28
C SER A 2 1.86 -11.80 -45.89
N MET A 3 2.77 -12.73 -45.63
CA MET A 3 4.17 -12.46 -45.29
C MET A 3 5.01 -11.98 -46.49
N SER A 4 4.39 -11.77 -47.66
CA SER A 4 5.01 -11.33 -48.91
C SER A 4 5.68 -9.94 -48.89
N SER A 5 5.69 -9.23 -47.75
CA SER A 5 6.28 -7.88 -47.63
C SER A 5 7.62 -7.81 -46.89
N LEU A 6 8.05 -8.88 -46.23
CA LEU A 6 9.37 -8.92 -45.60
C LEU A 6 10.41 -9.26 -46.67
N SER A 7 11.47 -8.47 -46.86
CA SER A 7 12.53 -8.73 -47.85
C SER A 7 13.72 -9.50 -47.27
N GLU A 8 13.53 -10.12 -46.10
CA GLU A 8 14.63 -10.70 -45.33
C GLU A 8 14.93 -12.15 -45.77
N GLN A 9 16.21 -12.42 -46.00
CA GLN A 9 16.72 -13.74 -46.42
C GLN A 9 16.73 -14.77 -45.28
N VAL A 10 16.73 -14.30 -44.01
CA VAL A 10 16.71 -15.13 -42.81
C VAL A 10 15.66 -14.60 -41.85
N VAL A 11 14.74 -15.45 -41.40
CA VAL A 11 13.67 -15.13 -40.45
C VAL A 11 13.81 -16.02 -39.22
N MET A 12 13.74 -15.43 -38.02
CA MET A 12 13.83 -16.15 -36.76
C MET A 12 12.51 -16.08 -35.99
N PHE A 13 11.96 -17.23 -35.60
CA PHE A 13 10.75 -17.36 -34.79
C PHE A 13 11.08 -18.02 -33.46
N ASP A 14 10.68 -17.36 -32.37
CA ASP A 14 10.78 -17.91 -31.01
C ASP A 14 9.40 -18.39 -30.54
N GLU A 15 9.21 -19.71 -30.43
CA GLU A 15 7.97 -20.39 -30.03
C GLU A 15 6.66 -19.85 -30.64
N PRO A 16 6.53 -19.75 -31.98
CA PRO A 16 5.43 -19.01 -32.61
C PRO A 16 4.05 -19.66 -32.44
N THR A 17 3.98 -20.92 -32.02
CA THR A 17 2.72 -21.66 -31.82
C THR A 17 2.29 -21.76 -30.35
N SER A 18 3.07 -21.19 -29.42
CA SER A 18 2.75 -21.20 -28.00
C SER A 18 1.44 -20.47 -27.72
N GLY A 19 0.47 -21.16 -27.11
CA GLY A 19 -0.86 -20.62 -26.82
C GLY A 19 -1.84 -20.58 -28.00
N MET A 20 -1.48 -21.13 -29.17
CA MET A 20 -2.40 -21.26 -30.31
C MET A 20 -3.25 -22.53 -30.21
N ASP A 21 -4.52 -22.42 -30.61
CA ASP A 21 -5.39 -23.58 -30.80
C ASP A 21 -4.88 -24.47 -31.96
N PRO A 22 -5.26 -25.76 -32.01
CA PRO A 22 -4.78 -26.68 -33.04
C PRO A 22 -5.06 -26.25 -34.48
N ALA A 23 -6.13 -25.50 -34.76
CA ALA A 23 -6.48 -25.08 -36.11
C ALA A 23 -5.65 -23.87 -36.55
N ALA A 24 -5.47 -22.87 -35.68
CA ALA A 24 -4.57 -21.75 -35.92
C ALA A 24 -3.11 -22.22 -36.12
N ARG A 25 -2.67 -23.20 -35.31
CA ARG A 25 -1.34 -23.81 -35.43
C ARG A 25 -1.10 -24.43 -36.80
N ARG A 26 -2.04 -25.27 -37.29
CA ARG A 26 -1.96 -25.88 -38.63
C ARG A 26 -1.95 -24.84 -39.75
N THR A 27 -2.72 -23.77 -39.58
CA THR A 27 -2.74 -22.67 -40.56
C THR A 27 -1.38 -21.98 -40.63
N LEU A 28 -0.73 -21.77 -39.48
CA LEU A 28 0.62 -21.21 -39.42
C LEU A 28 1.66 -22.17 -40.03
N TRP A 29 1.57 -23.47 -39.75
CA TRP A 29 2.46 -24.47 -40.33
C TRP A 29 2.42 -24.45 -41.86
N ASN A 30 1.23 -24.45 -42.45
CA ASN A 30 1.06 -24.37 -43.91
C ASN A 30 1.66 -23.08 -44.50
N LEU A 31 1.56 -21.96 -43.77
CA LEU A 31 2.17 -20.68 -44.17
C LEU A 31 3.70 -20.76 -44.15
N LEU A 32 4.27 -21.29 -43.07
CA LEU A 32 5.72 -21.44 -42.91
C LEU A 32 6.29 -22.39 -43.96
N GLU A 33 5.60 -23.48 -44.25
CA GLU A 33 5.98 -24.43 -45.30
C GLU A 33 5.95 -23.81 -46.70
N ALA A 34 4.95 -22.97 -46.99
CA ALA A 34 4.89 -22.25 -48.27
C ALA A 34 6.05 -21.25 -48.44
N GLU A 35 6.38 -20.48 -47.40
CA GLU A 35 7.41 -19.44 -47.42
C GLU A 35 8.86 -19.98 -47.29
N LYS A 36 9.03 -21.26 -46.95
CA LYS A 36 10.32 -21.94 -46.77
C LYS A 36 11.18 -22.01 -48.04
N HIS A 37 10.57 -21.98 -49.22
CA HIS A 37 11.28 -22.19 -50.49
C HIS A 37 12.25 -21.05 -50.85
N ASP A 38 11.94 -19.82 -50.44
CA ASP A 38 12.71 -18.62 -50.85
C ASP A 38 13.54 -18.01 -49.69
N ARG A 39 13.52 -18.61 -48.49
CA ARG A 39 14.11 -18.02 -47.27
C ARG A 39 14.64 -19.08 -46.32
N THR A 40 15.60 -18.69 -45.47
CA THR A 40 16.00 -19.52 -44.32
C THR A 40 15.16 -19.16 -43.11
N ILE A 41 14.45 -20.13 -42.53
CA ILE A 41 13.65 -19.92 -41.32
C ILE A 41 14.31 -20.68 -40.16
N LEU A 42 14.68 -19.97 -39.10
CA LEU A 42 15.13 -20.56 -37.85
C LEU A 42 13.98 -20.51 -36.85
N LEU A 43 13.56 -21.67 -36.36
CA LEU A 43 12.41 -21.83 -35.48
C LEU A 43 12.85 -22.49 -34.17
N SER A 44 12.51 -21.89 -33.02
CA SER A 44 12.51 -22.58 -31.74
C SER A 44 11.10 -23.09 -31.43
N THR A 45 10.98 -24.30 -30.89
CA THR A 45 9.70 -24.86 -30.45
C THR A 45 9.92 -25.91 -29.37
N HIS A 46 8.98 -26.01 -28.43
CA HIS A 46 8.90 -27.10 -27.45
C HIS A 46 7.98 -28.24 -27.93
N PHE A 47 7.29 -28.08 -29.06
CA PHE A 47 6.49 -29.14 -29.67
C PHE A 47 7.33 -29.93 -30.65
N MET A 48 7.59 -31.20 -30.34
CA MET A 48 8.45 -32.04 -31.18
C MET A 48 7.76 -32.38 -32.51
N ASP A 49 6.43 -32.49 -32.52
CA ASP A 49 5.59 -32.63 -33.71
C ASP A 49 5.82 -31.46 -34.70
N GLU A 50 5.97 -30.24 -34.18
CA GLU A 50 6.21 -29.04 -35.00
C GLU A 50 7.60 -29.08 -35.63
N ALA A 51 8.61 -29.45 -34.83
CA ALA A 51 9.97 -29.60 -35.32
C ALA A 51 10.09 -30.71 -36.37
N ASP A 52 9.34 -31.80 -36.20
CA ASP A 52 9.30 -32.94 -37.11
C ASP A 52 8.65 -32.60 -38.46
N VAL A 53 7.55 -31.85 -38.45
CA VAL A 53 6.82 -31.46 -39.67
C VAL A 53 7.53 -30.32 -40.43
N LEU A 54 7.99 -29.28 -39.74
CA LEU A 54 8.52 -28.07 -40.40
C LEU A 54 10.05 -28.13 -40.64
N GLY A 55 10.79 -28.88 -39.82
CA GLY A 55 12.24 -28.81 -39.76
C GLY A 55 12.95 -29.61 -40.85
N ASP A 56 13.68 -28.92 -41.74
CA ASP A 56 14.67 -29.58 -42.61
C ASP A 56 15.84 -30.16 -41.81
N ARG A 57 16.25 -29.40 -40.80
CA ARG A 57 17.33 -29.73 -39.88
C ARG A 57 16.89 -29.32 -38.49
N ILE A 58 16.82 -30.31 -37.61
CA ILE A 58 16.51 -30.15 -36.20
C ILE A 58 17.83 -30.14 -35.44
N ALA A 59 17.95 -29.23 -34.49
CA ALA A 59 19.12 -29.08 -33.64
C ALA A 59 18.65 -29.12 -32.19
N ILE A 60 19.10 -30.11 -31.42
CA ILE A 60 18.72 -30.27 -30.01
C ILE A 60 19.83 -29.69 -29.14
N MET A 61 19.48 -28.74 -28.29
CA MET A 61 20.39 -28.10 -27.34
C MET A 61 20.12 -28.59 -25.92
N SER A 62 21.19 -28.79 -25.15
CA SER A 62 21.12 -29.06 -23.71
C SER A 62 22.36 -28.52 -23.02
N GLY A 63 22.21 -27.92 -21.84
CA GLY A 63 23.33 -27.39 -21.04
C GLY A 63 24.09 -26.22 -21.69
N GLY A 64 23.50 -25.54 -22.67
CA GLY A 64 24.16 -24.47 -23.45
C GLY A 64 24.93 -24.96 -24.68
N ASP A 65 25.05 -26.28 -24.89
CA ASP A 65 25.74 -26.88 -26.04
C ASP A 65 24.77 -27.59 -26.99
N LEU A 66 25.14 -27.62 -28.27
CA LEU A 66 24.41 -28.36 -29.30
C LEU A 66 24.75 -29.86 -29.21
N GLN A 67 23.78 -30.68 -28.84
CA GLN A 67 23.98 -32.11 -28.59
C GLN A 67 23.90 -32.93 -29.88
N CYS A 68 22.89 -32.64 -30.70
CA CYS A 68 22.76 -33.27 -32.02
C CYS A 68 22.12 -32.31 -33.01
N CYS A 69 22.42 -32.53 -34.29
CA CYS A 69 21.84 -31.81 -35.40
C CYS A 69 21.74 -32.73 -36.61
N GLY A 70 20.60 -32.67 -37.31
CA GLY A 70 20.35 -33.46 -38.52
C GLY A 70 18.89 -33.34 -38.95
N SER A 71 18.51 -33.96 -40.06
CA SER A 71 17.08 -34.09 -40.40
C SER A 71 16.36 -34.94 -39.37
N SER A 72 15.04 -34.78 -39.24
CA SER A 72 14.22 -35.62 -38.36
C SER A 72 14.50 -37.11 -38.58
N PHE A 73 14.52 -37.52 -39.85
CA PHE A 73 14.84 -38.88 -40.26
C PHE A 73 16.20 -39.37 -39.74
N PHE A 74 17.24 -38.56 -39.90
CA PHE A 74 18.59 -38.92 -39.45
C PHE A 74 18.65 -39.08 -37.93
N LEU A 75 18.00 -38.18 -37.19
CA LEU A 75 18.00 -38.21 -35.73
C LEU A 75 17.20 -39.40 -35.20
N LYS A 76 16.01 -39.66 -35.74
CA LYS A 76 15.20 -40.85 -35.41
C LYS A 76 15.96 -42.14 -35.69
N LYS A 77 16.69 -42.22 -36.81
CA LYS A 77 17.54 -43.39 -37.11
C LYS A 77 18.67 -43.54 -36.09
N LYS A 78 19.42 -42.47 -35.81
CA LYS A 78 20.59 -42.50 -34.92
C LYS A 78 20.23 -42.90 -33.49
N TYR A 79 19.10 -42.40 -32.99
CA TYR A 79 18.68 -42.61 -31.60
C TYR A 79 17.58 -43.68 -31.45
N GLY A 80 17.04 -44.20 -32.55
CA GLY A 80 16.00 -45.24 -32.56
C GLY A 80 16.51 -46.66 -32.32
N GLU A 81 17.73 -47.01 -32.76
CA GLU A 81 18.29 -48.36 -32.57
C GLU A 81 18.61 -48.64 -31.08
N ASP A 82 17.81 -49.50 -30.44
CA ASP A 82 17.96 -49.94 -29.05
C ASP A 82 19.04 -51.04 -28.83
N HIS A 83 20.14 -50.97 -29.58
CA HIS A 83 21.32 -51.79 -29.28
C HIS A 83 22.41 -50.93 -28.64
N SER A 84 22.84 -51.37 -27.46
CA SER A 84 23.99 -50.85 -26.72
C SER A 84 25.20 -50.65 -27.65
N TRP A 85 25.46 -49.40 -28.04
CA TRP A 85 26.61 -49.02 -28.85
C TRP A 85 27.82 -48.78 -27.94
N GLU A 86 28.57 -49.85 -27.69
CA GLU A 86 29.90 -49.78 -27.08
C GLU A 86 31.00 -49.43 -28.11
N SER A 87 30.67 -48.97 -29.32
CA SER A 87 31.69 -48.69 -30.34
C SER A 87 31.42 -47.45 -31.19
N CYS A 88 31.50 -46.28 -30.56
CA CYS A 88 31.88 -45.02 -31.21
C CYS A 88 32.65 -44.09 -30.24
N VAL A 89 33.49 -44.66 -29.36
CA VAL A 89 34.53 -43.88 -28.66
C VAL A 89 35.76 -43.84 -29.56
N GLY A 90 35.76 -42.93 -30.53
CA GLY A 90 36.84 -42.90 -31.51
C GLY A 90 36.94 -41.64 -32.36
N ALA A 91 36.37 -40.50 -31.95
CA ALA A 91 36.58 -39.22 -32.62
C ALA A 91 36.44 -38.01 -31.69
N ARG A 92 37.02 -38.08 -30.48
CA ARG A 92 37.30 -36.88 -29.66
C ARG A 92 38.80 -36.74 -29.45
N ARG A 93 39.53 -36.39 -30.51
CA ARG A 93 40.84 -35.73 -30.38
C ARG A 93 40.93 -34.57 -31.37
N GLY A 94 40.89 -33.36 -30.79
CA GLY A 94 41.53 -32.18 -31.36
C GLY A 94 40.66 -31.26 -32.20
N TRP A 95 39.82 -30.45 -31.55
CA TRP A 95 39.49 -29.11 -32.06
C TRP A 95 39.80 -28.09 -30.95
N ARG A 96 41.10 -27.88 -30.73
CA ARG A 96 41.63 -26.60 -30.25
C ARG A 96 42.37 -25.99 -31.45
N GLY A 97 42.01 -24.76 -31.77
CA GLY A 97 42.06 -24.23 -33.14
C GLY A 97 43.41 -24.27 -33.85
N VAL A 98 43.35 -24.46 -35.17
CA VAL A 98 44.32 -23.93 -36.14
C VAL A 98 43.57 -23.62 -37.45
N THR A 99 43.86 -22.43 -37.97
CA THR A 99 43.55 -21.89 -39.30
C THR A 99 44.09 -22.79 -40.43
N GLY A 100 43.29 -23.10 -41.45
CA GLY A 100 43.80 -23.79 -42.63
C GLY A 100 42.77 -24.37 -43.61
N TYR A 101 42.40 -23.58 -44.61
CA TYR A 101 41.59 -23.95 -45.76
C TYR A 101 42.37 -24.88 -46.71
N LYS A 102 42.57 -26.17 -46.38
CA LYS A 102 43.06 -27.16 -47.37
C LYS A 102 42.90 -28.64 -47.03
N LEU A 103 42.17 -28.99 -45.97
CA LEU A 103 41.96 -30.39 -45.58
C LEU A 103 40.47 -30.77 -45.47
N PHE A 104 39.61 -30.12 -46.25
CA PHE A 104 38.17 -30.42 -46.27
C PHE A 104 37.79 -31.44 -47.34
N ILE A 105 38.53 -31.50 -48.46
CA ILE A 105 38.14 -32.32 -49.63
C ILE A 105 38.43 -33.81 -49.43
N VAL A 106 39.46 -34.18 -48.66
CA VAL A 106 39.88 -35.60 -48.54
C VAL A 106 39.05 -36.36 -47.49
N ASN A 107 38.67 -35.73 -46.37
CA ASN A 107 37.80 -36.37 -45.37
C ASN A 107 36.31 -36.37 -45.78
N CYS A 108 35.88 -35.44 -46.62
CA CYS A 108 34.53 -35.43 -47.16
C CYS A 108 34.32 -36.57 -48.19
N LEU A 109 35.34 -36.92 -48.97
CA LEU A 109 35.28 -38.03 -49.94
C LEU A 109 35.19 -39.41 -49.26
N VAL A 110 35.81 -39.59 -48.08
CA VAL A 110 35.74 -40.85 -47.32
C VAL A 110 34.40 -41.03 -46.59
N LEU A 111 33.74 -39.92 -46.19
CA LEU A 111 32.36 -39.96 -45.67
C LEU A 111 31.32 -40.16 -46.79
N PHE A 112 31.51 -39.54 -47.95
CA PHE A 112 30.58 -39.63 -49.08
C PHE A 112 30.48 -41.07 -49.63
N VAL A 113 31.57 -41.85 -49.59
CA VAL A 113 31.58 -43.25 -50.05
C VAL A 113 30.96 -44.23 -49.04
N LYS A 114 30.96 -43.93 -47.73
CA LYS A 114 30.31 -44.78 -46.71
C LYS A 114 28.79 -44.56 -46.58
N THR A 115 28.25 -43.48 -47.16
CA THR A 115 26.83 -43.12 -47.04
C THR A 115 26.00 -43.63 -48.22
N LEU A 116 26.62 -44.26 -49.22
CA LEU A 116 25.93 -44.77 -50.42
C LEU A 116 25.32 -46.19 -50.26
N PHE A 117 25.53 -46.88 -49.13
CA PHE A 117 24.96 -48.21 -48.89
C PHE A 117 24.60 -48.42 -47.41
N ASN A 118 23.40 -47.98 -47.01
CA ASN A 118 22.51 -48.57 -45.97
C ASN A 118 21.43 -47.54 -45.60
N THR A 119 20.44 -47.42 -46.46
CA THR A 119 19.08 -47.03 -46.11
C THR A 119 18.54 -48.01 -45.08
N CYS A 120 17.92 -47.50 -44.01
CA CYS A 120 16.99 -48.19 -43.09
C CYS A 120 16.82 -47.30 -41.85
N ALA A 121 15.77 -46.48 -41.82
CA ALA A 121 15.03 -46.28 -40.58
C ALA A 121 14.02 -47.42 -40.50
N GLY A 122 13.75 -47.93 -39.30
CA GLY A 122 12.92 -49.11 -39.14
C GLY A 122 11.69 -48.88 -38.25
N TYR A 123 10.60 -49.54 -38.61
CA TYR A 123 9.41 -49.64 -37.77
C TYR A 123 9.59 -50.76 -36.75
N TYR A 124 9.18 -50.55 -35.51
CA TYR A 124 9.18 -51.58 -34.48
C TYR A 124 7.82 -52.26 -34.46
N LEU A 125 7.75 -53.53 -34.88
CA LEU A 125 6.57 -54.37 -34.67
C LEU A 125 6.73 -55.10 -33.33
N ILE A 126 5.90 -54.72 -32.36
CA ILE A 126 5.85 -55.31 -31.03
C ILE A 126 4.62 -56.21 -30.96
N ILE A 127 4.83 -57.48 -30.61
CA ILE A 127 3.80 -58.50 -30.50
C ILE A 127 3.73 -58.96 -29.04
N VAL A 128 2.56 -58.85 -28.42
CA VAL A 128 2.31 -59.36 -27.07
C VAL A 128 1.93 -60.83 -27.13
N LYS A 129 2.73 -61.68 -26.49
CA LYS A 129 2.60 -63.14 -26.52
C LYS A 129 1.52 -63.61 -25.54
N GLY A 130 0.65 -64.50 -26.00
CA GLY A 130 -0.21 -65.31 -25.12
C GLY A 130 0.58 -66.44 -24.45
N PRO A 131 -0.03 -67.13 -23.46
CA PRO A 131 0.66 -68.11 -22.60
C PRO A 131 1.28 -69.30 -23.35
N ASN A 132 0.80 -69.63 -24.55
CA ASN A 132 1.29 -70.74 -25.40
C ASN A 132 1.73 -70.26 -26.81
N CYS A 133 2.33 -69.07 -26.93
CA CYS A 133 2.78 -68.51 -28.21
C CYS A 133 4.05 -69.19 -28.74
N ASN A 134 4.01 -69.68 -30.00
CA ASN A 134 5.17 -70.27 -30.67
C ASN A 134 5.88 -69.25 -31.56
N VAL A 135 6.99 -68.72 -31.05
CA VAL A 135 7.81 -67.67 -31.70
C VAL A 135 8.31 -68.06 -33.09
N SER A 136 8.60 -69.34 -33.34
CA SER A 136 9.10 -69.81 -34.63
C SER A 136 8.05 -69.72 -35.73
N LEU A 137 6.78 -70.06 -35.42
CA LEU A 137 5.66 -69.97 -36.37
C LEU A 137 5.33 -68.52 -36.72
N VAL A 138 5.38 -67.61 -35.74
CA VAL A 138 5.18 -66.17 -35.96
C VAL A 138 6.28 -65.61 -36.85
N THR A 139 7.54 -65.98 -36.59
CA THR A 139 8.69 -65.53 -37.39
C THR A 139 8.64 -66.10 -38.81
N GLU A 140 8.19 -67.33 -38.99
CA GLU A 140 8.02 -67.95 -40.31
C GLU A 140 6.91 -67.28 -41.14
N LEU A 141 5.79 -66.92 -40.52
CA LEU A 141 4.73 -66.14 -41.17
C LEU A 141 5.26 -64.79 -41.64
N LEU A 142 5.97 -64.06 -40.79
CA LEU A 142 6.51 -62.75 -41.16
C LEU A 142 7.61 -62.85 -42.24
N ARG A 143 8.40 -63.94 -42.24
CA ARG A 143 9.43 -64.21 -43.26
C ARG A 143 8.87 -64.46 -44.65
N LYS A 144 7.60 -64.87 -44.78
CA LYS A 144 6.91 -64.97 -46.08
C LYS A 144 6.88 -63.62 -46.81
N TYR A 145 6.81 -62.52 -46.06
CA TYR A 145 6.74 -61.16 -46.57
C TYR A 145 8.10 -60.45 -46.53
N ILE A 146 8.91 -60.71 -45.50
CA ILE A 146 10.24 -60.11 -45.31
C ILE A 146 11.26 -61.24 -45.06
N PRO A 147 11.91 -61.79 -46.10
CA PRO A 147 12.77 -62.97 -45.99
C PRO A 147 13.96 -62.82 -45.03
N ASP A 148 14.48 -61.60 -44.85
CA ASP A 148 15.65 -61.31 -44.01
C ASP A 148 15.29 -61.00 -42.55
N LEU A 149 14.00 -61.13 -42.17
CA LEU A 149 13.53 -60.71 -40.86
C LEU A 149 14.10 -61.58 -39.73
N LYS A 150 14.73 -60.91 -38.77
CA LYS A 150 15.26 -61.48 -37.53
C LYS A 150 14.50 -60.95 -36.33
N VAL A 151 14.41 -61.78 -35.29
CA VAL A 151 13.85 -61.36 -34.00
C VAL A 151 14.85 -60.39 -33.36
N SER A 152 14.41 -59.16 -33.08
CA SER A 152 15.25 -58.14 -32.43
C SER A 152 15.29 -58.33 -30.92
N GLN A 153 14.15 -58.66 -30.31
CA GLN A 153 14.03 -58.89 -28.88
C GLN A 153 12.94 -59.92 -28.58
N ASN A 154 13.19 -60.83 -27.65
CA ASN A 154 12.24 -61.85 -27.21
C ASN A 154 12.23 -61.90 -25.68
N ILE A 155 11.24 -61.26 -25.06
CA ILE A 155 11.02 -61.22 -23.60
C ILE A 155 9.85 -62.14 -23.26
N ALA A 156 9.69 -62.59 -22.01
CA ALA A 156 8.62 -63.52 -21.60
C ALA A 156 7.21 -63.15 -22.14
N SER A 157 6.82 -61.88 -22.14
CA SER A 157 5.50 -61.39 -22.58
C SER A 157 5.47 -60.75 -23.97
N GLU A 158 6.61 -60.44 -24.59
CA GLU A 158 6.68 -59.60 -25.79
C GLU A 158 7.74 -60.08 -26.80
N LEU A 159 7.45 -59.86 -28.07
CA LEU A 159 8.30 -60.23 -29.20
C LEU A 159 8.41 -59.04 -30.15
N SER A 160 9.62 -58.56 -30.39
CA SER A 160 9.88 -57.33 -31.14
C SER A 160 10.67 -57.59 -32.42
N TYR A 161 10.23 -57.00 -33.52
CA TYR A 161 10.86 -57.05 -34.83
C TYR A 161 11.18 -55.64 -35.33
N LEU A 162 12.34 -55.47 -35.95
CA LEU A 162 12.71 -54.27 -36.68
C LEU A 162 12.38 -54.48 -38.16
N LEU A 163 11.45 -53.68 -38.69
CA LEU A 163 11.00 -53.74 -40.07
C LEU A 163 11.62 -52.60 -40.88
N GLU A 164 12.20 -52.90 -42.03
CA GLU A 164 12.81 -51.90 -42.92
C GLU A 164 11.73 -51.03 -43.60
N GLU A 165 11.86 -49.69 -43.56
CA GLU A 165 10.91 -48.78 -44.21
C GLU A 165 10.75 -49.01 -45.72
N GLU A 166 11.81 -49.44 -46.42
CA GLU A 166 11.76 -49.73 -47.86
C GLU A 166 10.73 -50.83 -48.21
N ARG A 167 10.36 -51.66 -47.23
CA ARG A 167 9.37 -52.74 -47.37
C ARG A 167 7.99 -52.36 -46.78
N SER A 168 7.78 -51.09 -46.44
CA SER A 168 6.50 -50.53 -45.94
C SER A 168 5.26 -50.89 -46.77
N PRO A 169 5.30 -50.93 -48.13
CA PRO A 169 4.14 -51.33 -48.94
C PRO A 169 3.65 -52.76 -48.65
N VAL A 170 4.51 -53.62 -48.11
CA VAL A 170 4.22 -55.01 -47.78
C VAL A 170 3.65 -55.15 -46.36
N PHE A 171 3.71 -54.10 -45.54
CA PHE A 171 3.24 -54.17 -44.15
C PHE A 171 1.74 -54.34 -44.03
N GLU A 172 0.95 -53.67 -44.87
CA GLU A 172 -0.52 -53.81 -44.86
C GLU A 172 -0.95 -55.28 -45.09
N PRO A 173 -0.54 -55.98 -46.17
CA PRO A 173 -0.92 -57.37 -46.37
C PRO A 173 -0.31 -58.31 -45.31
N MET A 174 0.91 -58.03 -44.84
CA MET A 174 1.57 -58.82 -43.78
C MET A 174 0.82 -58.74 -42.44
N LEU A 175 0.46 -57.54 -42.00
CA LEU A 175 -0.27 -57.31 -40.74
C LEU A 175 -1.71 -57.80 -40.82
N ARG A 176 -2.34 -57.72 -42.01
CA ARG A 176 -3.65 -58.33 -42.24
C ARG A 176 -3.61 -59.85 -42.06
N GLU A 177 -2.65 -60.56 -42.66
CA GLU A 177 -2.51 -62.02 -42.45
C GLU A 177 -2.10 -62.37 -41.01
N LEU A 178 -1.37 -61.48 -40.32
CA LEU A 178 -1.04 -61.64 -38.91
C LEU A 178 -2.27 -61.50 -37.99
N GLU A 179 -3.16 -60.53 -38.26
CA GLU A 179 -4.43 -60.36 -37.54
C GLU A 179 -5.37 -61.55 -37.81
N ASP A 180 -5.48 -61.99 -39.06
CA ASP A 180 -6.34 -63.12 -39.45
C ASP A 180 -5.94 -64.44 -38.77
N ARG A 181 -4.64 -64.62 -38.47
CA ARG A 181 -4.10 -65.82 -37.81
C ARG A 181 -3.77 -65.62 -36.33
N LYS A 182 -4.15 -64.49 -35.74
CA LYS A 182 -3.80 -64.07 -34.36
C LYS A 182 -4.22 -65.08 -33.29
N GLU A 183 -5.45 -65.60 -33.38
CA GLU A 183 -5.97 -66.60 -32.43
C GLU A 183 -5.22 -67.93 -32.52
N PHE A 184 -4.88 -68.38 -33.73
CA PHE A 184 -4.12 -69.61 -33.97
C PHE A 184 -2.67 -69.51 -33.48
N LEU A 185 -2.07 -68.32 -33.56
CA LEU A 185 -0.68 -68.06 -33.14
C LEU A 185 -0.56 -67.72 -31.65
N ASN A 186 -1.67 -67.67 -30.89
CA ASN A 186 -1.72 -67.24 -29.49
C ASN A 186 -1.08 -65.85 -29.29
N ILE A 187 -1.42 -64.88 -30.14
CA ILE A 187 -1.00 -63.48 -30.01
C ILE A 187 -2.13 -62.69 -29.35
N LEU A 188 -1.84 -61.93 -28.28
CA LEU A 188 -2.84 -61.12 -27.58
C LEU A 188 -3.10 -59.80 -28.32
N SER A 189 -2.04 -59.11 -28.70
CA SER A 189 -2.09 -57.86 -29.47
C SER A 189 -0.77 -57.67 -30.21
N TYR A 190 -0.79 -56.82 -31.25
CA TYR A 190 0.43 -56.28 -31.82
C TYR A 190 0.27 -54.77 -32.00
N GLY A 191 1.41 -54.07 -32.04
CA GLY A 191 1.48 -52.65 -32.32
C GLY A 191 2.70 -52.38 -33.19
N VAL A 192 2.58 -51.40 -34.09
CA VAL A 192 3.71 -50.89 -34.85
C VAL A 192 4.05 -49.52 -34.28
N SER A 193 5.26 -49.36 -33.75
CA SER A 193 5.78 -48.09 -33.25
C SER A 193 6.83 -47.54 -34.20
N LEU A 194 6.86 -46.22 -34.34
CA LEU A 194 7.89 -45.47 -35.03
C LEU A 194 8.60 -44.61 -33.99
N THR A 195 9.92 -44.52 -34.03
CA THR A 195 10.66 -43.60 -33.15
C THR A 195 10.22 -42.16 -33.41
N THR A 196 9.70 -41.49 -32.38
CA THR A 196 9.23 -40.11 -32.48
C THR A 196 10.33 -39.12 -32.09
N MET A 197 10.18 -37.84 -32.44
CA MET A 197 11.17 -36.82 -32.06
C MET A 197 11.20 -36.58 -30.54
N GLU A 198 10.11 -36.86 -29.82
CA GLU A 198 10.04 -36.87 -28.36
C GLU A 198 10.93 -37.95 -27.76
N GLU A 199 10.95 -39.16 -28.32
CA GLU A 199 11.83 -40.23 -27.86
C GLU A 199 13.31 -39.87 -28.09
N VAL A 200 13.63 -39.29 -29.25
CA VAL A 200 14.97 -38.77 -29.55
C VAL A 200 15.37 -37.71 -28.52
N PHE A 201 14.49 -36.75 -28.25
CA PHE A 201 14.73 -35.67 -27.31
C PHE A 201 14.99 -36.22 -25.89
N MET A 202 14.17 -37.17 -25.43
CA MET A 202 14.34 -37.82 -24.14
C MET A 202 15.63 -38.64 -24.05
N LYS A 203 16.02 -39.35 -25.12
CA LYS A 203 17.29 -40.10 -25.18
C LYS A 203 18.51 -39.17 -25.12
N VAL A 204 18.50 -38.08 -25.88
CA VAL A 204 19.56 -37.05 -25.86
C VAL A 204 19.68 -36.39 -24.48
N GLY A 205 18.56 -36.21 -23.78
CA GLY A 205 18.55 -35.71 -22.39
C GLY A 205 19.17 -36.70 -21.39
N ARG A 206 18.92 -38.01 -21.53
CA ARG A 206 19.41 -39.05 -20.60
C ARG A 206 20.91 -39.35 -20.74
N GLU A 207 21.51 -39.15 -21.92
CA GLU A 207 22.95 -39.37 -22.13
C GLU A 207 23.86 -38.47 -21.26
N GLN A 208 23.32 -37.39 -20.67
CA GLN A 208 24.06 -36.54 -19.74
C GLN A 208 24.20 -37.10 -18.31
N ASP A 209 23.30 -38.00 -17.88
CA ASP A 209 23.25 -38.51 -16.51
C ASP A 209 24.12 -39.77 -16.28
N THR A 210 24.84 -40.25 -17.30
CA THR A 210 25.74 -41.41 -17.16
C THR A 210 27.20 -40.92 -17.00
N PRO A 211 27.76 -40.85 -15.78
CA PRO A 211 29.16 -40.48 -15.60
C PRO A 211 30.08 -41.56 -16.18
N LEU A 212 31.01 -41.12 -17.04
CA LEU A 212 32.13 -41.91 -17.54
C LEU A 212 32.96 -42.47 -16.37
N ILE A 213 32.82 -43.75 -16.07
CA ILE A 213 33.73 -44.45 -15.16
C ILE A 213 35.10 -44.49 -15.85
N LYS A 214 36.06 -43.74 -15.31
CA LYS A 214 37.49 -43.91 -15.60
C LYS A 214 37.99 -45.08 -14.75
N ASP A 215 38.41 -46.15 -15.41
CA ASP A 215 39.18 -47.23 -14.79
C ASP A 215 40.53 -46.70 -14.32
N ASP A 216 40.72 -46.68 -13.00
CA ASP A 216 42.06 -46.70 -12.40
C ASP A 216 41.95 -47.33 -11.01
N TYR A 217 42.04 -48.67 -10.90
CA TYR A 217 42.50 -49.36 -9.68
C TYR A 217 42.93 -50.81 -9.97
N SER A 218 44.16 -51.13 -9.54
CA SER A 218 44.81 -52.45 -9.56
C SER A 218 44.12 -53.50 -8.66
N PRO A 219 44.34 -54.81 -8.90
CA PRO A 219 43.53 -55.88 -8.32
C PRO A 219 44.01 -56.29 -6.92
N VAL A 220 43.08 -56.51 -5.99
CA VAL A 220 43.34 -57.31 -4.77
C VAL A 220 42.22 -58.32 -4.56
N ASN A 221 42.64 -59.57 -4.43
CA ASN A 221 41.86 -60.80 -4.23
C ASN A 221 40.92 -60.78 -3.02
N GLY A 222 39.73 -61.37 -3.15
CA GLY A 222 38.92 -61.77 -1.99
C GLY A 222 37.52 -62.29 -2.35
N ARG A 223 37.36 -63.61 -2.23
CA ARG A 223 36.15 -64.45 -2.42
C ARG A 223 34.82 -63.94 -1.82
N GLY A 224 33.71 -64.20 -2.53
CA GLY A 224 32.48 -64.78 -1.94
C GLY A 224 31.19 -63.94 -1.98
N ASP A 225 30.29 -64.34 -2.88
CA ASP A 225 28.81 -64.41 -2.83
C ASP A 225 27.88 -63.18 -2.56
N HIS A 226 27.11 -62.87 -3.62
CA HIS A 226 25.70 -62.44 -3.69
C HIS A 226 25.27 -61.00 -3.26
N PRO A 227 24.22 -60.45 -3.93
CA PRO A 227 24.16 -59.04 -4.30
C PRO A 227 23.39 -58.19 -3.29
N VAL A 228 23.88 -56.97 -3.04
CA VAL A 228 23.14 -55.95 -2.28
C VAL A 228 23.03 -54.67 -3.09
N SER A 229 21.78 -54.22 -3.11
CA SER A 229 21.22 -52.95 -3.51
C SER A 229 22.05 -51.71 -3.22
N VAL A 230 21.90 -50.75 -4.13
CA VAL A 230 22.27 -49.34 -4.12
C VAL A 230 22.08 -48.66 -2.75
N TYR A 231 23.15 -47.99 -2.30
CA TYR A 231 23.27 -47.04 -1.18
C TYR A 231 22.30 -45.85 -1.36
N SER A 232 21.47 -45.43 -0.39
CA SER A 232 21.76 -44.85 0.94
C SER A 232 22.63 -43.58 0.90
N GLU A 233 21.95 -42.47 1.13
CA GLU A 233 22.46 -41.12 1.41
C GLU A 233 23.28 -41.06 2.70
N GLY A 234 24.28 -40.16 2.71
CA GLY A 234 25.07 -39.79 3.88
C GLY A 234 24.32 -38.87 4.85
N GLN A 235 24.47 -39.21 6.12
CA GLN A 235 23.90 -38.64 7.34
C GLN A 235 24.11 -37.14 7.56
N VAL A 236 23.09 -36.50 8.16
CA VAL A 236 23.28 -35.55 9.28
C VAL A 236 22.29 -35.93 10.40
N ASP A 237 22.88 -36.35 11.53
CA ASP A 237 22.43 -36.43 12.92
C ASP A 237 20.94 -36.60 13.30
N GLU A 238 20.67 -37.73 13.96
CA GLU A 238 19.45 -38.04 14.70
C GLU A 238 19.36 -37.31 16.06
N SER A 239 18.19 -36.75 16.35
CA SER A 239 17.49 -37.01 17.62
C SER A 239 15.97 -36.99 17.39
N PRO A 240 15.17 -37.85 18.04
CA PRO A 240 13.94 -38.37 17.45
C PRO A 240 12.70 -37.61 17.90
N LYS A 241 11.98 -36.96 16.98
CA LYS A 241 10.56 -36.63 17.16
C LYS A 241 9.77 -36.86 15.87
N SER A 242 9.11 -38.01 15.84
CA SER A 242 7.85 -38.32 15.16
C SER A 242 7.40 -37.31 14.08
N THR A 243 7.75 -37.57 12.82
CA THR A 243 7.04 -36.96 11.69
C THR A 243 6.38 -38.07 10.89
N THR A 244 5.08 -38.16 11.07
CA THR A 244 4.13 -39.01 10.35
C THR A 244 4.27 -38.77 8.84
N SER A 245 4.52 -39.83 8.08
CA SER A 245 4.51 -39.82 6.61
C SER A 245 3.13 -39.38 6.08
N ILE A 246 3.11 -38.41 5.18
CA ILE A 246 1.91 -37.70 4.68
C ILE A 246 1.13 -38.49 3.60
N PHE A 247 1.52 -39.72 3.27
CA PHE A 247 0.75 -40.57 2.36
C PHE A 247 0.33 -41.88 3.03
N PRO A 248 -0.98 -42.13 3.24
CA PRO A 248 -1.46 -43.41 3.72
C PRO A 248 -1.21 -44.48 2.66
N LYS A 249 -0.63 -45.61 3.07
CA LYS A 249 -0.31 -46.74 2.20
C LYS A 249 -1.53 -47.58 1.78
N ASN A 250 -2.72 -47.30 2.32
CA ASN A 250 -3.97 -47.99 1.98
C ASN A 250 -5.11 -46.98 1.81
N ILE A 251 -5.88 -47.10 0.73
CA ILE A 251 -7.03 -46.25 0.39
C ILE A 251 -8.28 -46.61 1.22
N ASP A 252 -8.26 -47.73 1.94
CA ASP A 252 -9.44 -48.28 2.62
C ASP A 252 -9.60 -47.86 4.10
N ASP A 253 -8.61 -47.19 4.70
CA ASP A 253 -8.63 -46.79 6.12
C ASP A 253 -8.87 -45.28 6.35
N VAL A 254 -9.43 -44.56 5.36
CA VAL A 254 -9.86 -43.17 5.58
C VAL A 254 -11.29 -43.19 6.11
N GLU A 255 -11.44 -43.23 7.44
CA GLU A 255 -12.72 -42.92 8.09
C GLU A 255 -13.24 -41.59 7.53
N GLN A 256 -14.34 -41.65 6.77
CA GLN A 256 -14.96 -40.45 6.25
C GLN A 256 -15.38 -39.60 7.45
N PRO A 257 -14.83 -38.38 7.60
CA PRO A 257 -15.13 -37.56 8.76
C PRO A 257 -16.63 -37.28 8.79
N THR A 258 -17.23 -37.37 9.98
CA THR A 258 -18.60 -36.92 10.20
C THR A 258 -18.77 -35.50 9.66
N ALA A 259 -19.96 -35.18 9.13
CA ALA A 259 -20.22 -33.92 8.45
C ALA A 259 -19.77 -32.67 9.25
N MET A 260 -19.84 -32.73 10.59
CA MET A 260 -19.39 -31.65 11.48
C MET A 260 -17.86 -31.55 11.55
N ALA A 261 -17.15 -32.67 11.69
CA ALA A 261 -15.69 -32.70 11.69
C ALA A 261 -15.10 -32.17 10.37
N LEU A 262 -15.74 -32.51 9.24
CA LEU A 262 -15.37 -31.98 7.93
C LEU A 262 -15.53 -30.45 7.88
N THR A 263 -16.65 -29.90 8.38
CA THR A 263 -16.85 -28.44 8.39
C THR A 263 -15.86 -27.69 9.27
N ILE A 264 -15.46 -28.27 10.42
CA ILE A 264 -14.43 -27.69 11.30
C ILE A 264 -13.05 -27.72 10.62
N ASN A 265 -12.72 -28.83 9.97
CA ASN A 265 -11.47 -28.94 9.21
C ASN A 265 -11.41 -27.93 8.06
N GLN A 266 -12.51 -27.74 7.32
CA GLN A 266 -12.63 -26.71 6.29
C GLN A 266 -12.47 -25.30 6.88
N MET A 267 -13.11 -25.00 8.02
CA MET A 267 -12.94 -23.71 8.69
C MET A 267 -11.49 -23.46 9.12
N ARG A 268 -10.83 -24.47 9.72
CA ARG A 268 -9.44 -24.38 10.15
C ARG A 268 -8.49 -24.17 8.96
N ALA A 269 -8.70 -24.89 7.86
CA ALA A 269 -7.90 -24.74 6.65
C ALA A 269 -8.05 -23.32 6.05
N MET A 270 -9.28 -22.79 6.00
CA MET A 270 -9.55 -21.45 5.49
C MET A 270 -8.94 -20.34 6.35
N LEU A 271 -9.02 -20.47 7.68
CA LEU A 271 -8.36 -19.54 8.61
C LEU A 271 -6.84 -19.62 8.50
N MET A 272 -6.28 -20.82 8.38
CA MET A 272 -4.84 -21.03 8.21
C MET A 272 -4.32 -20.42 6.89
N LYS A 273 -5.10 -20.52 5.80
CA LYS A 273 -4.83 -19.84 4.53
C LYS A 273 -4.77 -18.31 4.72
N ASN A 274 -5.78 -17.73 5.37
CA ASN A 274 -5.83 -16.28 5.62
C ASN A 274 -4.67 -15.81 6.51
N PHE A 275 -4.30 -16.61 7.52
CA PHE A 275 -3.12 -16.37 8.35
C PHE A 275 -1.83 -16.40 7.55
N TYR A 276 -1.58 -17.44 6.75
CA TYR A 276 -0.37 -17.51 5.93
C TYR A 276 -0.30 -16.42 4.88
N HIS A 277 -1.44 -16.01 4.30
CA HIS A 277 -1.48 -14.87 3.41
C HIS A 277 -1.02 -13.61 4.13
N THR A 278 -1.63 -13.28 5.27
CA THR A 278 -1.29 -12.13 6.10
C THR A 278 0.19 -12.15 6.52
N TRP A 279 0.70 -13.32 6.90
CA TRP A 279 2.09 -13.52 7.29
C TRP A 279 3.08 -13.42 6.13
N ARG A 280 2.69 -13.78 4.91
CA ARG A 280 3.56 -13.59 3.73
C ARG A 280 3.54 -12.13 3.27
N THR A 281 2.44 -11.41 3.47
CA THR A 281 2.28 -9.98 3.10
C THR A 281 2.44 -9.04 4.30
N LYS A 282 3.47 -9.24 5.14
CA LYS A 282 3.67 -8.47 6.39
C LYS A 282 3.74 -6.96 6.18
N LEU A 283 4.30 -6.53 5.05
CA LEU A 283 4.45 -5.10 4.72
C LEU A 283 3.08 -4.40 4.62
N LEU A 284 2.09 -5.03 3.97
CA LEU A 284 0.75 -4.46 3.83
C LEU A 284 0.06 -4.32 5.19
N PHE A 285 0.15 -5.37 6.02
CA PHE A 285 -0.41 -5.35 7.38
C PHE A 285 0.26 -4.28 8.26
N PHE A 286 1.58 -4.09 8.12
CA PHE A 286 2.29 -3.04 8.83
C PHE A 286 1.87 -1.63 8.37
N ILE A 287 1.69 -1.42 7.06
CA ILE A 287 1.19 -0.15 6.51
C ILE A 287 -0.23 0.15 7.00
N GLU A 288 -1.10 -0.87 7.06
CA GLU A 288 -2.47 -0.75 7.58
C GLU A 288 -2.50 -0.25 9.03
N ILE A 289 -1.57 -0.69 9.88
CA ILE A 289 -1.41 -0.23 11.27
C ILE A 289 -0.74 1.15 11.33
N LEU A 290 0.29 1.40 10.51
CA LEU A 290 1.08 2.62 10.55
C LEU A 290 0.27 3.86 10.11
N ILE A 291 -0.64 3.72 9.14
CA ILE A 291 -1.41 4.85 8.61
C ILE A 291 -2.25 5.52 9.72
N PRO A 292 -3.15 4.83 10.44
CA PRO A 292 -3.90 5.44 11.54
C PRO A 292 -3.00 5.99 12.64
N ILE A 293 -1.94 5.28 13.02
CA ILE A 293 -1.00 5.76 14.04
C ILE A 293 -0.36 7.08 13.62
N SER A 294 0.15 7.17 12.40
CA SER A 294 0.81 8.38 11.89
C SER A 294 -0.16 9.56 11.82
N VAL A 295 -1.38 9.36 11.31
CA VAL A 295 -2.41 10.39 11.24
C VAL A 295 -2.85 10.83 12.63
N MET A 296 -3.00 9.90 13.57
CA MET A 296 -3.35 10.20 14.96
C MET A 296 -2.25 10.99 15.68
N ILE A 297 -0.98 10.59 15.52
CA ILE A 297 0.15 11.33 16.10
C ILE A 297 0.18 12.76 15.54
N VAL A 298 0.07 12.92 14.23
CA VAL A 298 0.01 14.25 13.60
C VAL A 298 -1.19 15.04 14.12
N THR A 299 -2.36 14.41 14.26
CA THR A 299 -3.57 15.04 14.80
C THR A 299 -3.37 15.52 16.22
N PHE A 300 -2.80 14.70 17.11
CA PHE A 300 -2.53 15.10 18.49
C PHE A 300 -1.44 16.15 18.60
N LEU A 301 -0.40 16.11 17.75
CA LEU A 301 0.60 17.18 17.67
C LEU A 301 -0.04 18.51 17.26
N VAL A 302 -0.92 18.46 16.26
CA VAL A 302 -1.70 19.63 15.84
C VAL A 302 -2.59 20.10 16.99
N VAL A 303 -3.45 19.24 17.54
CA VAL A 303 -4.37 19.53 18.65
C VAL A 303 -3.66 20.12 19.86
N ARG A 304 -2.55 19.54 20.31
CA ARG A 304 -1.77 20.07 21.45
C ARG A 304 -1.16 21.43 21.15
N GLN A 305 -0.90 21.73 19.89
CA GLN A 305 -0.41 23.03 19.45
C GLN A 305 -1.54 24.05 19.25
N TRP A 306 -2.77 23.61 18.97
CA TRP A 306 -4.00 24.41 19.03
C TRP A 306 -4.42 24.72 20.48
N GLN A 307 -4.28 23.78 21.42
CA GLN A 307 -4.59 23.99 22.84
C GLN A 307 -3.48 24.78 23.57
N GLY A 308 -2.94 25.84 22.96
CA GLY A 308 -1.82 26.61 23.51
C GLY A 308 -2.03 26.93 25.00
N SER A 309 -1.39 26.13 25.87
CA SER A 309 -1.01 26.36 27.28
C SER A 309 -0.96 25.03 28.06
N LYS A 310 0.14 24.28 27.92
CA LYS A 310 0.79 23.73 29.12
C LYS A 310 1.83 24.77 29.48
N ASP A 311 1.65 25.43 30.63
CA ASP A 311 2.51 26.43 31.25
C ASP A 311 3.77 26.72 30.44
N LEU A 312 3.61 27.56 29.41
CA LEU A 312 4.76 28.04 28.66
C LEU A 312 5.46 29.01 29.61
N PRO A 313 6.75 28.78 29.96
CA PRO A 313 7.52 29.81 30.63
C PRO A 313 7.47 31.07 29.78
N SER A 314 7.47 32.23 30.43
CA SER A 314 7.38 33.55 29.78
C SER A 314 8.17 33.57 28.47
N LEU A 315 7.46 33.59 27.34
CA LEU A 315 8.08 33.55 26.03
C LEU A 315 8.78 34.89 25.79
N ASN A 316 10.11 34.89 25.72
CA ASN A 316 10.84 36.03 25.14
C ASN A 316 10.45 36.11 23.66
N MET A 317 9.66 37.12 23.29
CA MET A 317 9.18 37.34 21.92
C MET A 317 10.33 37.88 21.03
N ASP A 318 11.22 37.01 20.58
CA ASP A 318 12.22 37.43 19.59
C ASP A 318 11.52 37.80 18.25
N ILE A 319 11.75 39.02 17.75
CA ILE A 319 11.05 39.65 16.60
C ILE A 319 11.11 38.77 15.33
N LYS A 320 12.09 37.87 15.23
CA LYS A 320 12.18 36.87 14.13
C LYS A 320 10.93 36.00 13.98
N ALA A 321 10.17 35.75 15.06
CA ALA A 321 8.96 34.93 15.01
C ALA A 321 7.74 35.66 14.43
N MET A 322 7.68 37.00 14.54
CA MET A 322 6.60 37.82 13.94
C MET A 322 6.95 38.35 12.55
N ALA A 323 8.24 38.49 12.22
CA ALA A 323 8.72 38.95 10.91
C ALA A 323 8.57 37.91 9.76
N GLY A 324 7.95 36.75 10.02
CA GLY A 324 7.63 35.75 9.00
C GLY A 324 6.54 36.18 8.00
N ILE A 325 5.77 37.24 8.30
CA ILE A 325 4.86 37.86 7.35
C ILE A 325 5.64 38.85 6.49
N LYS A 326 6.52 38.32 5.61
CA LYS A 326 6.86 39.06 4.40
C LYS A 326 5.58 39.10 3.57
N GLY A 327 4.89 40.25 3.58
CA GLY A 327 4.04 40.61 2.45
C GLY A 327 4.88 40.50 1.17
N PRO A 328 4.29 40.08 0.04
CA PRO A 328 5.06 39.81 -1.17
C PRO A 328 5.69 41.12 -1.66
N SER A 329 6.96 41.33 -1.32
CA SER A 329 7.79 42.27 -2.06
C SER A 329 8.10 41.60 -3.39
N ILE A 330 7.51 42.15 -4.45
CA ILE A 330 7.89 41.89 -5.83
C ILE A 330 9.31 42.45 -5.98
N ALA A 331 10.30 41.64 -5.60
CA ALA A 331 11.69 41.85 -5.96
C ALA A 331 12.01 40.84 -7.06
N GLN A 332 11.99 41.33 -8.30
CA GLN A 332 12.49 40.65 -9.48
C GLN A 332 13.92 40.19 -9.23
N HIS A 333 14.17 38.91 -9.01
CA HIS A 333 15.48 38.29 -9.20
C HIS A 333 15.30 36.86 -9.71
N GLY A 334 15.74 36.65 -10.96
CA GLY A 334 16.38 35.42 -11.45
C GLY A 334 15.63 34.09 -11.33
N TYR A 335 14.91 33.73 -12.39
CA TYR A 335 14.58 32.34 -12.72
C TYR A 335 15.86 31.51 -12.94
N GLN A 336 16.18 30.60 -12.02
CA GLN A 336 16.79 29.30 -12.32
C GLN A 336 16.47 28.30 -11.21
N GLY A 337 15.94 27.12 -11.58
CA GLY A 337 15.74 25.99 -10.66
C GLY A 337 14.30 25.46 -10.51
N GLN A 338 13.60 25.23 -11.62
CA GLN A 338 12.38 24.41 -11.61
C GLN A 338 12.75 22.91 -11.60
N SER A 339 12.72 22.28 -10.43
CA SER A 339 12.51 20.83 -10.31
C SER A 339 12.12 20.35 -8.90
N PHE A 340 12.21 21.18 -7.85
CA PHE A 340 11.95 20.77 -6.46
C PHE A 340 10.60 21.23 -5.84
N ILE A 341 9.74 21.95 -6.59
CA ILE A 341 8.64 22.74 -5.97
C ILE A 341 7.31 21.98 -5.83
N LYS A 342 7.10 20.82 -6.48
CA LYS A 342 5.79 20.14 -6.43
C LYS A 342 5.49 19.39 -5.11
N MET A 343 6.49 19.11 -4.28
CA MET A 343 6.31 18.40 -3.00
C MET A 343 6.31 19.34 -1.77
N SER A 344 6.47 20.65 -1.99
CA SER A 344 6.63 21.66 -0.93
C SER A 344 5.34 22.44 -0.63
N ILE A 345 4.35 22.46 -1.53
CA ILE A 345 3.10 23.21 -1.32
C ILE A 345 2.26 22.64 -0.17
N HIS A 346 2.12 21.31 -0.06
CA HIS A 346 1.35 20.71 1.05
C HIS A 346 2.04 20.93 2.41
N ILE A 347 3.37 20.83 2.45
CA ILE A 347 4.14 21.08 3.67
C ILE A 347 4.12 22.57 4.02
N ARG A 348 4.22 23.48 3.05
CA ARG A 348 4.15 24.93 3.29
C ARG A 348 2.75 25.40 3.66
N VAL A 349 1.70 24.82 3.09
CA VAL A 349 0.31 25.07 3.51
C VAL A 349 0.06 24.48 4.89
N MET A 350 0.61 23.30 5.22
CA MET A 350 0.60 22.78 6.59
C MET A 350 1.39 23.67 7.54
N ILE A 351 2.54 24.23 7.14
CA ILE A 351 3.36 25.12 7.98
C ILE A 351 2.67 26.48 8.15
N VAL A 352 2.03 27.02 7.10
CA VAL A 352 1.26 28.27 7.17
C VAL A 352 -0.02 28.06 7.99
N ALA A 353 -0.71 26.94 7.81
CA ALA A 353 -1.80 26.53 8.70
C ALA A 353 -1.26 26.39 10.13
N PHE A 354 -0.16 25.68 10.37
CA PHE A 354 0.52 25.51 11.67
C PHE A 354 0.95 26.83 12.32
N LEU A 355 1.28 27.85 11.54
CA LEU A 355 1.61 29.19 12.04
C LEU A 355 0.36 30.04 12.34
N ILE A 356 -0.70 29.92 11.54
CA ILE A 356 -2.00 30.61 11.74
C ILE A 356 -2.78 29.97 12.92
N VAL A 357 -2.64 28.67 13.10
CA VAL A 357 -3.26 27.84 14.14
C VAL A 357 -2.75 28.11 15.54
N ARG A 358 -1.54 28.66 15.64
CA ARG A 358 -0.82 28.91 16.90
C ARG A 358 -1.43 30.03 17.77
N GLN A 359 -2.57 30.59 17.38
CA GLN A 359 -3.14 31.82 17.95
C GLN A 359 -4.42 31.63 18.79
N TRP A 360 -4.90 30.40 19.04
CA TRP A 360 -6.16 30.19 19.77
C TRP A 360 -5.93 29.57 21.16
N GLN A 361 -6.55 30.17 22.18
CA GLN A 361 -6.27 29.92 23.59
C GLN A 361 -7.12 28.77 24.18
N GLY A 362 -6.50 27.95 25.03
CA GLY A 362 -7.16 26.89 25.80
C GLY A 362 -7.84 27.38 27.08
N SER A 363 -8.49 26.46 27.81
CA SER A 363 -9.30 26.71 29.01
C SER A 363 -8.52 27.00 30.31
N LYS A 364 -7.17 27.04 30.25
CA LYS A 364 -6.31 27.29 31.41
C LYS A 364 -6.05 28.78 31.60
N ASP A 365 -5.96 29.19 32.86
CA ASP A 365 -5.69 30.58 33.23
C ASP A 365 -4.33 31.02 32.65
N LEU A 366 -4.27 32.26 32.17
CA LEU A 366 -3.08 32.81 31.52
C LEU A 366 -1.98 33.11 32.57
N PRO A 367 -0.70 32.79 32.31
CA PRO A 367 0.39 33.10 33.23
C PRO A 367 0.63 34.62 33.33
N SER A 368 1.27 35.05 34.41
CA SER A 368 1.72 36.44 34.55
C SER A 368 2.82 36.78 33.52
N LEU A 369 2.74 37.98 32.96
CA LEU A 369 3.71 38.50 32.00
C LEU A 369 4.44 39.71 32.61
N ASN A 370 5.77 39.60 32.75
CA ASN A 370 6.58 40.72 33.18
C ASN A 370 6.72 41.74 32.05
N MET A 371 6.36 42.99 32.25
CA MET A 371 6.30 44.00 31.19
C MET A 371 7.67 44.66 30.99
N ASP A 372 8.59 43.93 30.36
CA ASP A 372 9.93 44.41 30.00
C ASP A 372 10.05 44.58 28.48
N ILE A 373 10.71 45.64 28.03
CA ILE A 373 11.00 45.89 26.61
C ILE A 373 11.85 44.76 26.00
N LYS A 374 12.66 44.08 26.82
CA LYS A 374 13.49 42.94 26.40
C LYS A 374 12.69 41.79 25.80
N ILE A 375 11.39 41.72 26.08
CA ILE A 375 10.50 40.73 25.47
C ILE A 375 10.53 40.87 23.95
N TYR A 376 10.73 42.07 23.39
CA TYR A 376 10.81 42.29 21.94
C TYR A 376 12.23 42.15 21.38
N GLY A 377 13.14 41.47 22.09
CA GLY A 377 14.50 41.20 21.61
C GLY A 377 15.45 42.40 21.70
N SER A 378 16.74 42.12 21.54
CA SER A 378 17.83 43.10 21.74
C SER A 378 17.94 44.19 20.68
N LYS A 379 17.08 44.15 19.65
CA LYS A 379 17.06 45.12 18.54
C LYS A 379 15.97 46.18 18.66
N SER A 380 15.01 46.04 19.58
CA SER A 380 14.04 47.11 19.84
C SER A 380 14.78 48.32 20.39
N THR A 381 14.96 49.35 19.57
CA THR A 381 15.67 50.56 19.96
C THR A 381 14.69 51.57 20.53
N PRO A 382 14.71 51.84 21.85
CA PRO A 382 13.90 52.89 22.42
C PRO A 382 14.38 54.24 21.87
N VAL A 383 13.42 55.12 21.56
CA VAL A 383 13.68 56.44 21.00
C VAL A 383 13.53 57.50 22.08
N GLY A 384 14.48 58.42 22.19
CA GLY A 384 14.43 59.55 23.12
C GLY A 384 14.68 60.88 22.42
N LEU A 385 13.82 61.86 22.67
CA LEU A 385 13.94 63.23 22.16
C LEU A 385 13.95 64.23 23.33
N LEU A 386 14.95 65.10 23.40
CA LEU A 386 15.00 66.21 24.37
C LEU A 386 14.73 67.50 23.60
N VAL A 387 13.61 68.16 23.88
CA VAL A 387 13.17 69.36 23.15
C VAL A 387 13.82 70.62 23.72
N ASN A 388 13.97 70.69 25.04
CA ASN A 388 14.55 71.85 25.72
C ASN A 388 15.62 71.45 26.78
N ASP A 389 16.76 72.13 26.76
CA ASP A 389 18.00 71.67 27.43
C ASP A 389 18.09 72.04 28.92
N THR A 390 17.25 72.97 29.39
CA THR A 390 17.43 73.63 30.68
C THR A 390 16.62 73.06 31.84
N GLY A 391 15.65 72.17 31.60
CA GLY A 391 14.76 71.64 32.65
C GLY A 391 14.58 70.12 32.70
N ALA A 392 14.62 69.43 31.56
CA ALA A 392 14.32 67.99 31.49
C ALA A 392 15.56 67.10 31.22
N ARG A 393 16.76 67.69 31.24
CA ARG A 393 18.00 67.00 30.89
C ARG A 393 18.41 65.92 31.88
N GLU A 394 18.18 66.12 33.17
CA GLU A 394 18.44 65.10 34.21
C GLU A 394 17.57 63.86 34.02
N LEU A 395 16.25 64.06 33.81
CA LEU A 395 15.30 62.99 33.50
C LEU A 395 15.68 62.23 32.23
N TYR A 396 16.12 62.94 31.20
CA TYR A 396 16.61 62.33 29.98
C TYR A 396 17.84 61.43 30.20
N GLN A 397 18.79 61.86 31.04
CA GLN A 397 19.96 61.03 31.37
C GLN A 397 19.57 59.78 32.17
N ILE A 398 18.62 59.90 33.09
CA ILE A 398 18.10 58.77 33.87
C ILE A 398 17.40 57.76 32.94
N TYR A 399 16.54 58.24 32.02
CA TYR A 399 15.88 57.39 31.03
C TYR A 399 16.88 56.70 30.11
N LYS A 400 17.90 57.42 29.65
CA LYS A 400 19.01 56.86 28.86
C LYS A 400 19.76 55.77 29.62
N GLY A 401 19.96 55.96 30.93
CA GLY A 401 20.58 54.99 31.83
C GLY A 401 19.78 53.70 32.05
N LEU A 402 18.49 53.66 31.69
CA LEU A 402 17.68 52.44 31.78
C LEU A 402 18.04 51.40 30.69
N PHE A 403 18.75 51.81 29.62
CA PHE A 403 19.05 50.95 28.48
C PHE A 403 20.56 50.74 28.33
N THR A 404 21.03 49.51 28.50
CA THR A 404 22.44 49.12 28.34
C THR A 404 22.88 48.93 26.88
N SER A 405 21.92 48.78 25.96
CA SER A 405 22.16 48.61 24.52
C SER A 405 21.32 49.62 23.73
N GLY A 406 21.98 50.66 23.20
CA GLY A 406 21.51 51.51 22.12
C GLY A 406 20.13 52.18 22.29
N LEU A 407 20.06 53.24 23.11
CA LEU A 407 19.03 54.27 22.92
C LEU A 407 19.38 55.06 21.65
N VAL A 408 18.43 55.24 20.73
CA VAL A 408 18.61 56.15 19.60
C VAL A 408 18.40 57.57 20.13
N ASP A 409 19.52 58.21 20.46
CA ASP A 409 19.59 59.61 20.91
C ASP A 409 19.39 60.53 19.71
N LEU A 410 18.18 61.06 19.56
CA LEU A 410 17.82 61.92 18.42
C LEU A 410 18.54 63.27 18.45
N ASN A 411 19.13 63.66 19.58
CA ASN A 411 19.93 64.88 19.67
C ASN A 411 21.33 64.72 19.06
N GLN A 412 21.81 63.47 18.91
CA GLN A 412 23.17 63.17 18.44
C GLN A 412 23.25 62.78 16.95
N ARG A 413 22.15 62.30 16.34
CA ARG A 413 22.21 61.73 14.96
C ARG A 413 22.10 62.75 13.83
N GLU A 414 21.61 63.97 14.05
CA GLU A 414 21.55 65.00 13.00
C GLU A 414 21.28 66.39 13.60
N THR A 415 22.15 67.38 13.33
CA THR A 415 22.01 68.78 13.78
C THR A 415 20.78 69.50 13.20
N SER A 416 20.15 68.93 12.17
CA SER A 416 18.92 69.39 11.50
C SER A 416 17.62 69.00 12.21
N LEU A 417 17.65 68.08 13.19
CA LEU A 417 16.46 67.51 13.85
C LEU A 417 16.07 68.19 15.17
N ARG A 418 16.82 69.18 15.65
CA ARG A 418 16.55 69.89 16.92
C ARG A 418 15.17 70.59 16.99
N HIS A 419 14.48 70.74 15.85
CA HIS A 419 13.20 71.46 15.74
C HIS A 419 12.06 70.58 15.19
N ILE A 420 12.27 69.26 15.05
CA ILE A 420 11.27 68.37 14.43
C ILE A 420 10.47 67.67 15.53
N ASN A 421 9.14 67.81 15.48
CA ASN A 421 8.23 67.12 16.38
C ASN A 421 8.31 65.60 16.18
N MET A 422 8.15 64.84 17.26
CA MET A 422 8.19 63.36 17.22
C MET A 422 7.20 62.78 16.18
N THR A 423 6.05 63.43 15.99
CA THR A 423 5.06 63.06 14.98
C THR A 423 5.62 63.17 13.55
N ASP A 424 6.26 64.28 13.20
CA ASP A 424 6.84 64.51 11.88
C ASP A 424 8.02 63.57 11.61
N LEU A 425 8.80 63.26 12.65
CA LEU A 425 9.87 62.28 12.59
C LEU A 425 9.33 60.89 12.24
N ILE A 426 8.33 60.40 12.96
CA ILE A 426 7.74 59.08 12.72
C ILE A 426 7.08 59.03 11.33
N LEU A 427 6.42 60.11 10.89
CA LEU A 427 5.87 60.22 9.54
C LEU A 427 6.96 60.15 8.47
N SER A 428 8.06 60.90 8.63
CA SER A 428 9.18 60.89 7.69
C SER A 428 9.89 59.53 7.63
N LEU A 429 10.11 58.87 8.77
CA LEU A 429 10.64 57.50 8.84
C LEU A 429 9.67 56.51 8.17
N GLY A 430 8.36 56.73 8.30
CA GLY A 430 7.32 55.88 7.72
C GLY A 430 7.28 55.95 6.20
N THR A 431 7.59 57.12 5.62
CA THR A 431 7.73 57.28 4.17
C THR A 431 8.97 56.60 3.60
N LYS A 432 10.05 56.50 4.38
CA LYS A 432 11.29 55.84 3.96
C LYS A 432 11.19 54.32 4.11
N GLU A 433 10.83 53.82 5.29
CA GLU A 433 10.84 52.40 5.58
C GLU A 433 9.86 51.99 6.70
N MET A 434 8.62 51.68 6.31
CA MET A 434 7.53 51.30 7.23
C MET A 434 7.84 50.04 8.06
N SER A 435 8.69 49.13 7.56
CA SER A 435 9.09 47.91 8.26
C SER A 435 9.96 48.18 9.49
N LEU A 436 10.85 49.18 9.45
CA LEU A 436 11.70 49.54 10.58
C LEU A 436 10.88 50.11 11.75
N ILE A 437 9.88 50.95 11.46
CA ILE A 437 9.00 51.50 12.52
C ILE A 437 8.22 50.39 13.22
N ARG A 438 7.70 49.42 12.45
CA ARG A 438 6.91 48.32 12.99
C ARG A 438 7.73 47.35 13.85
N GLN A 439 9.05 47.25 13.62
CA GLN A 439 9.90 46.25 14.26
C GLN A 439 10.81 46.84 15.34
N ASP A 440 11.42 47.99 15.10
CA ASP A 440 12.50 48.52 15.94
C ASP A 440 12.01 49.65 16.88
N ASN A 441 11.03 50.44 16.46
CA ASN A 441 10.51 51.59 17.24
C ASN A 441 9.21 51.23 17.97
N ILE A 442 9.33 50.51 19.08
CA ILE A 442 8.18 50.03 19.86
C ILE A 442 7.73 51.04 20.91
N VAL A 443 8.69 51.68 21.58
CA VAL A 443 8.46 52.69 22.63
C VAL A 443 9.38 53.89 22.40
N GLY A 444 8.94 55.07 22.84
CA GLY A 444 9.73 56.27 22.81
C GLY A 444 9.28 57.29 23.84
N SER A 445 10.05 58.35 24.02
CA SER A 445 9.73 59.42 24.96
C SER A 445 10.26 60.77 24.48
N THR A 446 9.51 61.81 24.81
CA THR A 446 9.87 63.21 24.59
C THR A 446 9.96 63.92 25.94
N PHE A 447 11.06 64.62 26.15
CA PHE A 447 11.37 65.38 27.37
C PHE A 447 11.31 66.87 27.03
N ASP A 448 10.37 67.58 27.65
CA ASP A 448 10.14 69.01 27.42
C ASP A 448 9.88 69.73 28.76
N VAL A 449 9.60 71.02 28.71
CA VAL A 449 9.21 71.85 29.86
C VAL A 449 7.77 72.31 29.63
N GLY A 450 6.88 72.01 30.57
CA GLY A 450 5.48 72.45 30.51
C GLY A 450 5.33 73.95 30.78
N ASP A 451 4.12 74.48 30.52
CA ASP A 451 3.82 75.91 30.65
C ASP A 451 4.08 76.47 32.07
N ASP A 452 4.01 75.61 33.10
CA ASP A 452 4.27 75.94 34.51
C ASP A 452 5.77 75.90 34.89
N GLY A 453 6.66 75.66 33.93
CA GLY A 453 8.11 75.52 34.16
C GLY A 453 8.54 74.16 34.73
N ALA A 454 7.60 73.25 34.99
CA ALA A 454 7.88 71.88 35.42
C ALA A 454 8.30 70.98 34.23
N PRO A 455 9.13 69.95 34.44
CA PRO A 455 9.50 69.02 33.39
C PRO A 455 8.27 68.22 32.91
N LEU A 456 8.00 68.26 31.61
CA LEU A 456 6.94 67.53 30.92
C LEU A 456 7.52 66.30 30.21
N LEU A 457 6.99 65.12 30.56
CA LEU A 457 7.41 63.84 29.98
C LEU A 457 6.26 63.25 29.15
N THR A 458 6.47 63.09 27.85
CA THR A 458 5.49 62.49 26.93
C THR A 458 5.96 61.12 26.48
N GLY A 459 5.15 60.08 26.71
CA GLY A 459 5.42 58.71 26.26
C GLY A 459 4.80 58.42 24.91
N TRP A 460 5.58 57.84 24.01
CA TRP A 460 5.15 57.38 22.70
C TRP A 460 5.19 55.86 22.64
N PHE A 461 4.17 55.24 22.06
CA PHE A 461 4.10 53.79 21.89
C PHE A 461 3.58 53.44 20.51
N ASN A 462 4.06 52.31 20.00
CA ASN A 462 3.53 51.73 18.77
C ASN A 462 2.32 50.84 19.11
N ASN A 463 1.14 51.12 18.54
CA ASN A 463 -0.07 50.35 18.84
C ASN A 463 -0.13 48.96 18.16
N LEU A 464 0.93 48.55 17.45
CA LEU A 464 1.01 47.21 16.84
C LEU A 464 1.24 46.11 17.89
N PRO A 465 2.19 46.23 18.83
CA PRO A 465 2.26 45.30 19.96
C PRO A 465 1.29 45.71 21.07
N LEU A 466 0.38 44.81 21.46
CA LEU A 466 -0.68 45.06 22.46
C LEU A 466 -0.16 45.49 23.85
N HIS A 467 1.09 45.16 24.18
CA HIS A 467 1.71 45.44 25.49
C HIS A 467 2.56 46.71 25.51
N SER A 468 2.79 47.36 24.36
CA SER A 468 3.63 48.56 24.26
C SER A 468 3.17 49.76 25.12
N PRO A 469 1.87 50.03 25.34
CA PRO A 469 1.46 51.20 26.13
C PRO A 469 1.86 51.05 27.60
N ALA A 470 1.65 49.86 28.17
CA ALA A 470 2.00 49.57 29.55
C ALA A 470 3.52 49.53 29.79
N ILE A 471 4.30 49.04 28.82
CA ILE A 471 5.77 49.07 28.88
C ILE A 471 6.28 50.51 28.84
N THR A 472 5.74 51.33 27.94
CA THR A 472 6.11 52.75 27.84
C THR A 472 5.86 53.45 29.17
N LEU A 473 4.66 53.28 29.74
CA LEU A 473 4.32 53.87 31.04
C LEU A 473 5.25 53.39 32.15
N GLY A 474 5.62 52.10 32.16
CA GLY A 474 6.56 51.55 33.14
C GLY A 474 7.96 52.13 33.05
N LEU A 475 8.45 52.39 31.85
CA LEU A 475 9.75 53.05 31.65
C LEU A 475 9.72 54.51 32.12
N LEU A 476 8.63 55.23 31.87
CA LEU A 476 8.48 56.61 32.36
C LEU A 476 8.38 56.67 33.88
N HIS A 477 7.54 55.83 34.51
CA HIS A 477 7.45 55.77 35.97
C HIS A 477 8.77 55.39 36.63
N ASN A 478 9.54 54.47 36.04
CA ASN A 478 10.88 54.14 36.50
C ASN A 478 11.83 55.34 36.44
N THR A 479 11.72 56.14 35.38
CA THR A 479 12.54 57.36 35.21
C THR A 479 12.19 58.40 36.27
N ILE A 480 10.90 58.65 36.47
CA ILE A 480 10.42 59.59 37.48
C ILE A 480 10.82 59.11 38.88
N LEU A 481 10.65 57.83 39.20
CA LEU A 481 11.01 57.25 40.49
C LEU A 481 12.49 57.46 40.81
N LYS A 482 13.39 57.13 39.87
CA LYS A 482 14.83 57.32 40.04
C LYS A 482 15.21 58.79 40.18
N TRP A 483 14.50 59.69 39.48
CA TRP A 483 14.72 61.13 39.59
C TRP A 483 14.30 61.68 40.96
N VAL A 484 13.11 61.30 41.45
CA VAL A 484 12.59 61.76 42.75
C VAL A 484 13.41 61.20 43.92
N MET A 485 13.83 59.94 43.85
CA MET A 485 14.56 59.28 44.94
C MET A 485 16.06 59.62 44.96
N GLY A 486 16.63 60.10 43.84
CA GLY A 486 18.04 60.44 43.72
C GLY A 486 19.00 59.24 43.76
N ASP A 487 18.48 58.02 43.72
CA ASP A 487 19.22 56.77 43.83
C ASP A 487 18.85 55.80 42.67
N PRO A 488 19.84 55.32 41.88
CA PRO A 488 19.61 54.45 40.74
C PRO A 488 19.15 53.02 41.10
N ASP A 489 19.28 52.59 42.35
CA ASP A 489 18.95 51.23 42.79
C ASP A 489 17.43 50.99 42.92
N TYR A 490 16.64 52.07 43.04
CA TYR A 490 15.19 51.98 43.03
C TYR A 490 14.68 51.62 41.63
N SER A 491 13.90 50.54 41.54
CA SER A 491 13.23 50.13 40.31
C SER A 491 11.81 49.65 40.59
N LEU A 492 10.91 49.95 39.65
CA LEU A 492 9.53 49.55 39.61
C LEU A 492 9.37 48.45 38.56
N ASN A 493 8.91 47.28 38.99
CA ASN A 493 8.60 46.18 38.08
C ASN A 493 7.09 46.14 37.80
N ILE A 494 6.71 46.16 36.52
CA ILE A 494 5.30 46.09 36.11
C ILE A 494 5.01 44.71 35.58
N ILE A 495 3.98 44.06 36.15
CA ILE A 495 3.55 42.72 35.75
C ILE A 495 2.09 42.80 35.33
N ASN A 496 1.78 42.30 34.13
CA ASN A 496 0.41 42.05 33.72
C ASN A 496 0.03 40.63 34.12
N HIS A 497 -0.82 40.49 35.14
CA HIS A 497 -1.34 39.20 35.56
C HIS A 497 -2.85 39.16 35.30
N PRO A 498 -3.31 38.39 34.31
CA PRO A 498 -4.74 38.27 34.03
C PRO A 498 -5.50 37.69 35.22
N LEU A 499 -6.74 38.14 35.41
CA LEU A 499 -7.63 37.52 36.38
C LEU A 499 -7.95 36.08 35.95
N PRO A 500 -8.08 35.14 36.90
CA PRO A 500 -8.54 33.78 36.59
C PRO A 500 -9.89 33.82 35.87
N TYR A 501 -10.08 32.94 34.89
CA TYR A 501 -11.33 32.89 34.14
C TYR A 501 -12.49 32.52 35.06
N ASN A 502 -13.59 33.26 34.92
CA ASN A 502 -14.86 32.88 35.54
C ASN A 502 -15.29 31.49 35.06
N GLN A 503 -16.02 30.76 35.91
CA GLN A 503 -16.56 29.45 35.56
C GLN A 503 -17.43 29.50 34.29
N ASP A 504 -18.16 30.60 34.07
CA ASP A 504 -18.95 30.84 32.85
C ASP A 504 -18.08 30.93 31.59
N THR A 505 -16.91 31.59 31.71
CA THR A 505 -15.92 31.67 30.63
C THR A 505 -15.24 30.32 30.40
N LYS A 506 -14.94 29.56 31.47
CA LYS A 506 -14.42 28.19 31.35
C LYS A 506 -15.45 27.26 30.69
N ALA A 507 -16.73 27.42 30.99
CA ALA A 507 -17.82 26.68 30.36
C ALA A 507 -17.99 27.07 28.88
N SER A 508 -17.90 28.35 28.52
CA SER A 508 -17.97 28.78 27.10
C SER A 508 -16.79 28.25 26.27
N PHE A 509 -15.60 28.15 26.86
CA PHE A 509 -14.46 27.45 26.23
C PHE A 509 -14.74 25.96 26.03
N GLN A 510 -15.36 25.28 26.99
CA GLN A 510 -15.76 23.87 26.83
C GLN A 510 -16.87 23.68 25.79
N LEU A 511 -17.77 24.64 25.61
CA LEU A 511 -18.75 24.63 24.52
C LEU A 511 -18.08 24.84 23.15
N THR A 512 -16.93 25.52 23.11
CA THR A 512 -16.09 25.69 21.90
C THR A 512 -15.29 24.42 21.55
N ALA A 513 -15.33 23.38 22.39
CA ALA A 513 -14.66 22.09 22.17
C ALA A 513 -15.14 21.32 20.92
N ASN A 514 -16.26 21.75 20.30
CA ASN A 514 -16.73 21.24 19.01
C ASN A 514 -15.64 21.26 17.94
N ASN A 515 -14.75 22.26 17.94
CA ASN A 515 -13.66 22.38 16.96
C ASN A 515 -12.62 21.26 17.12
N LEU A 516 -12.34 20.82 18.34
CA LEU A 516 -11.37 19.75 18.60
C LEU A 516 -11.94 18.38 18.25
N GLY A 517 -13.17 18.12 18.70
CA GLY A 517 -13.90 16.89 18.36
C GLY A 517 -14.07 16.73 16.85
N PHE A 518 -14.34 17.84 16.15
CA PHE A 518 -14.40 17.88 14.70
C PHE A 518 -13.05 17.50 14.05
N GLN A 519 -11.95 18.16 14.41
CA GLN A 519 -10.62 17.88 13.81
C GLN A 519 -10.19 16.43 14.02
N LEU A 520 -10.40 15.91 15.23
CA LEU A 520 -10.05 14.54 15.56
C LEU A 520 -10.88 13.53 14.76
N SER A 521 -12.19 13.76 14.67
CA SER A 521 -13.10 12.89 13.93
C SER A 521 -12.86 12.93 12.43
N PHE A 522 -12.54 14.11 11.88
CA PHE A 522 -12.19 14.28 10.47
C PHE A 522 -10.92 13.50 10.12
N ASN A 523 -9.83 13.71 10.86
CA ASN A 523 -8.54 13.06 10.58
C ASN A 523 -8.61 11.54 10.80
N LEU A 524 -9.28 11.09 11.85
CA LEU A 524 -9.46 9.67 12.11
C LEU A 524 -10.38 9.03 11.07
N GLY A 525 -11.47 9.69 10.69
CA GLY A 525 -12.33 9.27 9.58
C GLY A 525 -11.55 9.13 8.26
N PHE A 526 -10.65 10.07 7.98
CA PHE A 526 -9.74 9.99 6.84
C PHE A 526 -8.81 8.78 6.92
N ALA A 527 -8.16 8.54 8.07
CA ALA A 527 -7.31 7.35 8.25
C ALA A 527 -8.10 6.03 8.05
N MET A 528 -9.32 5.96 8.58
CA MET A 528 -10.19 4.79 8.46
C MET A 528 -10.64 4.53 7.02
N SER A 529 -10.68 5.55 6.15
CA SER A 529 -10.92 5.36 4.71
C SER A 529 -9.84 4.51 4.02
N PHE A 530 -8.58 4.61 4.48
CA PHE A 530 -7.46 3.80 3.97
C PHE A 530 -7.48 2.39 4.54
N VAL A 531 -7.66 2.26 5.87
CA VAL A 531 -7.73 0.96 6.55
C VAL A 531 -8.79 0.08 5.91
N THR A 532 -9.99 0.62 5.72
CA THR A 532 -11.12 -0.10 5.10
C THR A 532 -10.84 -0.53 3.66
N ALA A 533 -10.09 0.26 2.89
CA ALA A 533 -9.79 -0.09 1.50
C ALA A 533 -8.79 -1.26 1.36
N PHE A 534 -7.92 -1.52 2.34
CA PHE A 534 -6.98 -2.65 2.27
C PHE A 534 -7.69 -4.00 2.19
N TYR A 535 -8.82 -4.16 2.87
CA TYR A 535 -9.62 -5.38 2.87
C TYR A 535 -10.18 -5.75 1.48
N VAL A 536 -10.39 -4.78 0.59
CA VAL A 536 -10.82 -5.06 -0.80
C VAL A 536 -9.74 -5.81 -1.60
N MET A 537 -8.46 -5.54 -1.37
CA MET A 537 -7.38 -6.08 -2.20
C MET A 537 -7.34 -7.61 -2.17
N PHE A 538 -7.48 -8.20 -0.99
CA PHE A 538 -7.43 -9.65 -0.81
C PHE A 538 -8.59 -10.34 -1.57
N GLN A 539 -9.81 -9.81 -1.44
CA GLN A 539 -11.00 -10.37 -2.08
C GLN A 539 -10.92 -10.28 -3.61
N ILE A 540 -10.44 -9.17 -4.17
CA ILE A 540 -10.23 -9.06 -5.62
C ILE A 540 -9.17 -10.07 -6.08
N LYS A 541 -8.06 -10.19 -5.36
CA LYS A 541 -6.96 -11.10 -5.71
C LYS A 541 -7.42 -12.56 -5.74
N GLU A 542 -8.21 -13.01 -4.77
CA GLU A 542 -8.78 -14.37 -4.76
C GLU A 542 -9.75 -14.64 -5.92
N ARG A 543 -10.53 -13.64 -6.32
CA ARG A 543 -11.46 -13.74 -7.44
C ARG A 543 -10.71 -13.82 -8.78
N VAL A 544 -9.74 -12.94 -8.98
CA VAL A 544 -8.98 -12.82 -10.25
C VAL A 544 -8.07 -14.02 -10.46
N SER A 545 -7.41 -14.51 -9.39
CA SER A 545 -6.60 -15.73 -9.42
C SER A 545 -7.40 -17.03 -9.55
N LYS A 546 -8.74 -16.94 -9.60
CA LYS A 546 -9.66 -18.10 -9.61
C LYS A 546 -9.50 -19.04 -8.40
N SER A 547 -8.76 -18.64 -7.36
CA SER A 547 -8.59 -19.45 -6.14
C SER A 547 -9.92 -19.66 -5.42
N LYS A 548 -10.80 -18.65 -5.39
CA LYS A 548 -12.17 -18.79 -4.86
C LYS A 548 -12.96 -19.87 -5.60
N HIS A 549 -12.86 -19.91 -6.93
CA HIS A 549 -13.56 -20.92 -7.74
C HIS A 549 -13.03 -22.32 -7.43
N LEU A 550 -11.70 -22.49 -7.37
CA LEU A 550 -11.07 -23.76 -7.02
C LEU A 550 -11.53 -24.27 -5.63
N GLN A 551 -11.59 -23.38 -4.62
CA GLN A 551 -12.05 -23.72 -3.28
C GLN A 551 -13.52 -24.20 -3.25
N LEU A 552 -14.38 -23.57 -4.06
CA LEU A 552 -15.78 -23.98 -4.20
C LEU A 552 -15.92 -25.33 -4.92
N VAL A 553 -15.12 -25.57 -5.97
CA VAL A 553 -15.07 -26.86 -6.68
C VAL A 553 -14.54 -27.97 -5.77
N SER A 554 -13.63 -27.68 -4.85
CA SER A 554 -13.17 -28.61 -3.81
C SER A 554 -14.20 -28.91 -2.71
N GLY A 555 -15.43 -28.37 -2.79
CA GLY A 555 -16.52 -28.68 -1.86
C GLY A 555 -16.60 -27.81 -0.61
N VAL A 556 -15.91 -26.66 -0.57
CA VAL A 556 -16.07 -25.68 0.53
C VAL A 556 -17.41 -24.96 0.38
N LYS A 557 -18.23 -24.97 1.45
CA LYS A 557 -19.51 -24.25 1.45
C LYS A 557 -19.28 -22.73 1.39
N ILE A 558 -20.12 -22.03 0.61
CA ILE A 558 -20.04 -20.56 0.45
C ILE A 558 -20.16 -19.81 1.79
N LEU A 559 -20.96 -20.32 2.73
CA LEU A 559 -21.11 -19.74 4.07
C LEU A 559 -19.84 -19.85 4.90
N ILE A 560 -19.10 -20.96 4.77
CA ILE A 560 -17.82 -21.16 5.45
C ILE A 560 -16.77 -20.21 4.86
N TYR A 561 -16.74 -20.06 3.54
CA TYR A 561 -15.85 -19.12 2.86
C TYR A 561 -16.02 -17.68 3.35
N TRP A 562 -17.25 -17.15 3.31
CA TRP A 562 -17.51 -15.78 3.77
C TRP A 562 -17.39 -15.62 5.27
N GLY A 563 -17.85 -16.60 6.06
CA GLY A 563 -17.78 -16.54 7.52
C GLY A 563 -16.34 -16.52 8.03
N THR A 564 -15.46 -17.36 7.48
CA THR A 564 -14.04 -17.39 7.86
C THR A 564 -13.27 -16.16 7.37
N SER A 565 -13.60 -15.65 6.18
CA SER A 565 -13.02 -14.39 5.67
C SER A 565 -13.41 -13.20 6.55
N TYR A 566 -14.71 -13.07 6.85
CA TYR A 566 -15.23 -12.01 7.71
C TYR A 566 -14.67 -12.08 9.14
N LEU A 567 -14.58 -13.28 9.71
CA LEU A 567 -14.00 -13.48 11.04
C LEU A 567 -12.51 -13.07 11.06
N TRP A 568 -11.75 -13.44 10.03
CA TRP A 568 -10.34 -13.07 9.94
C TRP A 568 -10.15 -11.56 9.81
N ASP A 569 -10.94 -10.92 8.95
CA ASP A 569 -10.89 -9.47 8.75
C ASP A 569 -11.32 -8.71 10.02
N LEU A 570 -12.27 -9.24 10.80
CA LEU A 570 -12.61 -8.69 12.13
C LEU A 570 -11.45 -8.81 13.13
N ILE A 571 -10.69 -9.91 13.11
CA ILE A 571 -9.53 -10.10 13.99
C ILE A 571 -8.42 -9.12 13.64
N THR A 572 -8.11 -8.93 12.35
CA THR A 572 -7.10 -7.94 11.94
C THR A 572 -7.55 -6.52 12.22
N PHE A 573 -8.83 -6.20 12.00
CA PHE A 573 -9.40 -4.89 12.32
C PHE A 573 -9.39 -4.60 13.82
N PHE A 574 -9.63 -5.62 14.67
CA PHE A 574 -9.48 -5.52 16.11
C PHE A 574 -8.04 -5.11 16.50
N ILE A 575 -7.03 -5.71 15.88
CA ILE A 575 -5.62 -5.34 16.13
C ILE A 575 -5.35 -3.88 15.73
N VAL A 576 -5.84 -3.43 14.57
CA VAL A 576 -5.71 -2.03 14.14
C VAL A 576 -6.40 -1.08 15.13
N THR A 577 -7.59 -1.44 15.61
CA THR A 577 -8.35 -0.67 16.59
C THR A 577 -7.60 -0.56 17.93
N LEU A 578 -6.98 -1.65 18.41
CA LEU A 578 -6.17 -1.61 19.62
C LEU A 578 -5.00 -0.63 19.48
N TRP A 579 -4.32 -0.60 18.34
CA TRP A 579 -3.25 0.36 18.09
C TRP A 579 -3.73 1.80 18.06
N ILE A 580 -4.90 2.07 17.48
CA ILE A 580 -5.53 3.40 17.54
C ILE A 580 -5.79 3.81 18.99
N LEU A 581 -6.35 2.91 19.81
CA LEU A 581 -6.60 3.18 21.24
C LEU A 581 -5.31 3.41 22.03
N VAL A 582 -4.23 2.68 21.72
CA VAL A 582 -2.91 2.93 22.33
C VAL A 582 -2.44 4.36 22.03
N THR A 583 -2.62 4.87 20.80
CA THR A 583 -2.26 6.26 20.49
C THR A 583 -3.11 7.29 21.24
N MET A 584 -4.39 6.98 21.49
CA MET A 584 -5.27 7.82 22.31
C MET A 584 -4.84 7.82 23.78
N ILE A 585 -4.49 6.66 24.34
CA ILE A 585 -3.97 6.52 25.71
C ILE A 585 -2.67 7.31 25.88
N LEU A 586 -1.73 7.23 24.94
CA LEU A 586 -0.46 7.96 25.02
C LEU A 586 -0.65 9.48 24.98
N SER A 587 -1.77 9.95 24.42
CA SER A 587 -2.03 11.38 24.24
C SER A 587 -2.68 12.03 25.46
N GLN A 588 -3.29 11.27 26.38
CA GLN A 588 -3.82 11.78 27.66
C GLN A 588 -4.69 13.05 27.52
N GLU A 589 -5.47 13.14 26.44
CA GLU A 589 -6.38 14.25 26.19
C GLU A 589 -7.70 14.06 26.96
N GLU A 590 -8.35 15.16 27.35
CA GLU A 590 -9.66 15.12 28.01
C GLU A 590 -10.70 14.45 27.09
N GLY A 591 -11.37 13.40 27.59
CA GLY A 591 -12.32 12.59 26.81
C GLY A 591 -11.74 11.28 26.26
N TYR A 592 -10.44 11.02 26.45
CA TYR A 592 -9.77 9.74 26.13
C TYR A 592 -8.92 9.20 27.29
N SER A 593 -8.93 9.85 28.45
CA SER A 593 -8.00 9.57 29.53
C SER A 593 -8.47 8.43 30.42
N THR A 594 -9.78 8.22 30.54
CA THR A 594 -10.33 7.17 31.40
C THR A 594 -10.56 5.87 30.64
N PHE A 595 -10.42 4.74 31.34
CA PHE A 595 -10.67 3.42 30.76
C PHE A 595 -12.10 3.30 30.20
N ILE A 596 -13.09 3.85 30.91
CA ILE A 596 -14.48 3.81 30.48
C ILE A 596 -14.73 4.62 29.20
N GLU A 597 -14.05 5.75 29.02
CA GLU A 597 -14.09 6.54 27.78
C GLU A 597 -13.55 5.71 26.61
N LEU A 598 -12.40 5.07 26.78
CA LEU A 598 -11.75 4.26 25.73
C LEU A 598 -12.60 3.05 25.31
N VAL A 599 -13.25 2.38 26.27
CA VAL A 599 -14.15 1.26 25.97
C VAL A 599 -15.32 1.71 25.09
N ARG A 600 -15.85 2.93 25.29
CA ARG A 600 -16.94 3.44 24.44
C ARG A 600 -16.47 3.62 22.99
N TYR A 601 -15.27 4.15 22.77
CA TYR A 601 -14.69 4.27 21.42
C TYR A 601 -14.43 2.90 20.79
N PHE A 602 -13.92 1.94 21.57
CA PHE A 602 -13.74 0.56 21.12
C PHE A 602 -15.04 -0.05 20.57
N VAL A 603 -16.16 0.10 21.30
CA VAL A 603 -17.48 -0.40 20.87
C VAL A 603 -17.91 0.25 19.55
N VAL A 604 -17.67 1.55 19.37
CA VAL A 604 -17.99 2.26 18.11
C VAL A 604 -17.14 1.74 16.94
N PHE A 605 -15.82 1.54 17.12
CA PHE A 605 -14.96 1.00 16.07
C PHE A 605 -15.34 -0.44 15.68
N MET A 606 -15.62 -1.30 16.65
CA MET A 606 -16.03 -2.68 16.36
C MET A 606 -17.42 -2.74 15.70
N SER A 607 -18.34 -1.86 16.09
CA SER A 607 -19.64 -1.74 15.43
C SER A 607 -19.50 -1.24 13.98
N PHE A 608 -18.61 -0.28 13.75
CA PHE A 608 -18.27 0.20 12.41
C PHE A 608 -17.69 -0.91 11.53
N ALA A 609 -16.81 -1.77 12.07
CA ALA A 609 -16.26 -2.92 11.34
C ALA A 609 -17.36 -3.84 10.81
N CYS A 610 -18.38 -4.11 11.64
CA CYS A 610 -19.53 -4.94 11.27
C CYS A 610 -20.35 -4.35 10.12
N GLY A 611 -20.42 -3.03 10.00
CA GLY A 611 -21.13 -2.35 8.92
C GLY A 611 -20.29 -2.21 7.64
N VAL A 612 -18.99 -1.92 7.76
CA VAL A 612 -18.14 -1.55 6.61
C VAL A 612 -17.54 -2.75 5.87
N LEU A 613 -17.19 -3.84 6.55
CA LEU A 613 -16.60 -5.02 5.91
C LEU A 613 -17.53 -5.66 4.86
N PRO A 614 -18.84 -5.85 5.12
CA PRO A 614 -19.77 -6.33 4.09
C PRO A 614 -19.88 -5.39 2.89
N LEU A 615 -19.82 -4.08 3.10
CA LEU A 615 -19.83 -3.08 2.03
C LEU A 615 -18.59 -3.18 1.13
N ILE A 616 -17.42 -3.35 1.74
CA ILE A 616 -16.13 -3.58 1.05
C ILE A 616 -16.21 -4.85 0.19
N TYR A 617 -16.79 -5.94 0.71
CA TYR A 617 -16.96 -7.17 -0.06
C TYR A 617 -17.85 -6.99 -1.29
N LEU A 618 -18.91 -6.18 -1.19
CA LEU A 618 -19.74 -5.80 -2.33
C LEU A 618 -18.92 -5.04 -3.39
N PHE A 619 -18.10 -4.08 -2.97
CA PHE A 619 -17.24 -3.32 -3.88
C PHE A 619 -16.16 -4.16 -4.57
N SER A 620 -15.74 -5.28 -3.97
CA SER A 620 -14.77 -6.19 -4.60
C SER A 620 -15.24 -6.76 -5.96
N TYR A 621 -16.54 -6.80 -6.21
CA TYR A 621 -17.11 -7.27 -7.47
C TYR A 621 -17.01 -6.25 -8.61
N LEU A 622 -16.92 -4.95 -8.29
CA LEU A 622 -16.88 -3.88 -9.29
C LEU A 622 -15.52 -3.73 -9.98
N TYR A 623 -14.46 -4.37 -9.45
CA TYR A 623 -13.09 -4.10 -9.86
C TYR A 623 -12.31 -5.36 -10.21
N SER A 624 -11.69 -5.37 -11.39
CA SER A 624 -10.91 -6.51 -11.92
C SER A 624 -9.43 -6.51 -11.53
N SER A 625 -8.88 -5.41 -11.02
CA SER A 625 -7.48 -5.34 -10.59
C SER A 625 -7.36 -4.89 -9.12
N PRO A 626 -6.58 -5.58 -8.26
CA PRO A 626 -6.50 -5.28 -6.83
C PRO A 626 -6.01 -3.86 -6.50
N SER A 627 -4.99 -3.35 -7.21
CA SER A 627 -4.45 -2.00 -6.98
C SER A 627 -5.46 -0.92 -7.36
N THR A 628 -6.10 -1.07 -8.50
CA THR A 628 -7.15 -0.14 -8.95
C THR A 628 -8.36 -0.16 -8.02
N GLY A 629 -8.73 -1.34 -7.50
CA GLY A 629 -9.80 -1.49 -6.52
C GLY A 629 -9.50 -0.76 -5.23
N PHE A 630 -8.28 -0.90 -4.69
CA PHE A 630 -7.84 -0.15 -3.52
C PHE A 630 -7.95 1.35 -3.73
N THR A 631 -7.35 1.90 -4.78
CA THR A 631 -7.36 3.36 -5.03
C THR A 631 -8.78 3.91 -5.20
N ARG A 632 -9.64 3.19 -5.94
CA ARG A 632 -11.03 3.63 -6.17
C ARG A 632 -11.89 3.54 -4.91
N VAL A 633 -11.69 2.53 -4.07
CA VAL A 633 -12.40 2.42 -2.78
C VAL A 633 -11.94 3.50 -1.80
N VAL A 634 -10.64 3.81 -1.74
CA VAL A 634 -10.14 4.97 -0.96
C VAL A 634 -10.79 6.27 -1.45
N MET A 635 -10.82 6.51 -2.77
CA MET A 635 -11.43 7.73 -3.33
C MET A 635 -12.92 7.83 -3.02
N LEU A 636 -13.66 6.72 -3.13
CA LEU A 636 -15.09 6.65 -2.80
C LEU A 636 -15.35 6.91 -1.31
N ASN A 637 -14.50 6.37 -0.44
CA ASN A 637 -14.62 6.57 1.01
C ASN A 637 -14.17 7.96 1.47
N ALA A 638 -13.17 8.58 0.82
CA ALA A 638 -12.56 9.82 1.31
C ALA A 638 -13.18 11.12 0.75
N PHE A 639 -13.39 11.22 -0.57
CA PHE A 639 -13.62 12.52 -1.25
C PHE A 639 -14.80 12.55 -2.22
N THR A 640 -15.23 11.39 -2.70
CA THR A 640 -16.24 11.16 -3.74
C THR A 640 -16.02 11.80 -5.12
N GLY A 641 -16.02 10.89 -6.10
CA GLY A 641 -16.11 11.09 -7.55
C GLY A 641 -15.81 9.73 -8.18
N LEU A 642 -16.84 9.04 -8.69
CA LEU A 642 -16.67 7.78 -9.43
C LEU A 642 -16.05 8.16 -10.79
N PRO A 643 -14.79 7.81 -11.11
CA PRO A 643 -14.24 8.15 -12.42
C PRO A 643 -14.95 7.29 -13.47
N GLY A 644 -15.65 7.97 -14.38
CA GLY A 644 -16.20 7.51 -15.65
C GLY A 644 -16.11 6.02 -15.95
N LEU A 645 -17.26 5.34 -15.83
CA LEU A 645 -17.61 4.28 -16.75
C LEU A 645 -17.81 4.96 -18.12
N HIS A 646 -16.83 4.92 -19.01
CA HIS A 646 -16.98 5.51 -20.35
C HIS A 646 -17.71 4.55 -21.31
N ALA A 647 -18.56 5.16 -22.15
CA ALA A 647 -19.23 4.68 -23.36
C ALA A 647 -20.52 3.85 -23.11
N THR A 648 -21.73 4.26 -23.51
CA THR A 648 -22.18 5.15 -24.57
C THR A 648 -23.49 5.85 -24.17
N ASP A 649 -23.72 7.02 -24.76
CA ASP A 649 -24.99 7.76 -24.81
C ASP A 649 -25.27 8.80 -23.72
N MET A 650 -25.31 10.03 -24.25
CA MET A 650 -25.64 11.28 -23.60
C MET A 650 -27.15 11.48 -23.65
N SER A 651 -27.83 11.52 -22.50
CA SER A 651 -28.81 12.58 -22.18
C SER A 651 -29.56 12.31 -20.87
N LEU A 652 -29.67 13.40 -20.10
CA LEU A 652 -30.61 13.69 -19.01
C LEU A 652 -30.42 12.98 -17.65
N ILE A 653 -30.08 13.83 -16.67
CA ILE A 653 -30.09 13.65 -15.20
C ILE A 653 -28.88 12.90 -14.63
N GLN A 654 -27.70 13.55 -14.59
CA GLN A 654 -26.64 13.20 -13.64
C GLN A 654 -25.89 14.42 -13.08
N ASP A 655 -26.61 15.51 -12.81
CA ASP A 655 -26.20 16.43 -11.74
C ASP A 655 -26.78 15.84 -10.44
N ASN A 656 -26.02 15.07 -9.67
CA ASN A 656 -26.35 14.74 -8.27
C ASN A 656 -25.12 14.13 -7.55
N LEU A 657 -24.27 15.04 -7.10
CA LEU A 657 -23.54 15.02 -5.83
C LEU A 657 -23.49 13.65 -5.09
N CYS A 658 -22.46 12.86 -5.38
CA CYS A 658 -22.12 11.70 -4.55
C CYS A 658 -21.43 12.23 -3.28
N LEU A 659 -22.11 12.23 -2.14
CA LEU A 659 -21.59 12.59 -0.81
C LEU A 659 -21.29 11.29 -0.07
N SER A 660 -20.08 10.73 -0.14
CA SER A 660 -19.79 9.55 0.68
C SER A 660 -18.53 9.67 1.52
N GLY A 661 -18.71 9.31 2.80
CA GLY A 661 -17.68 9.20 3.81
C GLY A 661 -17.31 10.54 4.44
N VAL A 662 -16.03 10.91 4.34
CA VAL A 662 -15.45 12.03 5.09
C VAL A 662 -15.85 13.40 4.54
N ALA A 663 -16.02 13.52 3.21
CA ALA A 663 -16.49 14.76 2.59
C ALA A 663 -17.94 15.11 3.00
N GLY A 664 -18.81 14.11 3.09
CA GLY A 664 -20.17 14.29 3.62
C GLY A 664 -20.17 14.75 5.07
N PHE A 665 -19.30 14.17 5.90
CA PHE A 665 -19.10 14.61 7.29
C PHE A 665 -18.66 16.07 7.37
N LEU A 666 -17.68 16.48 6.56
CA LEU A 666 -17.22 17.87 6.49
C LEU A 666 -18.36 18.83 6.13
N ILE A 667 -19.15 18.50 5.12
CA ILE A 667 -20.27 19.33 4.65
C ILE A 667 -21.33 19.47 5.74
N VAL A 668 -21.75 18.36 6.37
CA VAL A 668 -22.71 18.42 7.48
C VAL A 668 -22.18 19.26 8.64
N CYS A 669 -20.92 19.10 9.03
CA CYS A 669 -20.32 19.91 10.09
C CYS A 669 -20.22 21.41 9.74
N ILE A 670 -20.03 21.76 8.47
CA ILE A 670 -20.06 23.16 8.02
C ILE A 670 -21.49 23.70 8.07
N LEU A 671 -22.47 22.95 7.56
CA LEU A 671 -23.89 23.35 7.58
C LEU A 671 -24.45 23.48 9.01
N ASP A 672 -23.90 22.72 9.95
CA ASP A 672 -24.22 22.77 11.39
C ASP A 672 -23.59 23.96 12.13
N MET A 673 -22.76 24.79 11.47
CA MET A 673 -22.19 25.96 12.14
C MET A 673 -23.27 27.01 12.41
N PRO A 674 -23.38 27.53 13.65
CA PRO A 674 -24.44 28.46 14.04
C PRO A 674 -24.40 29.79 13.28
N SER A 675 -23.27 30.14 12.65
CA SER A 675 -23.14 31.34 11.82
C SER A 675 -23.83 31.25 10.46
N LEU A 676 -24.18 30.05 9.99
CA LEU A 676 -24.77 29.82 8.68
C LEU A 676 -26.30 29.77 8.71
N ASP A 677 -26.95 29.54 9.86
CA ASP A 677 -28.41 29.43 10.02
C ASP A 677 -29.08 28.37 9.11
N LEU A 678 -28.38 27.26 8.83
CA LEU A 678 -28.84 26.13 7.99
C LEU A 678 -28.97 24.80 8.78
N SER A 679 -29.23 24.85 10.09
CA SER A 679 -29.30 23.65 10.95
C SER A 679 -30.37 22.64 10.50
N SER A 680 -31.52 23.11 9.99
CA SER A 680 -32.59 22.24 9.46
C SER A 680 -32.16 21.42 8.24
N VAL A 681 -31.36 22.02 7.35
CA VAL A 681 -30.80 21.35 6.18
C VAL A 681 -29.76 20.33 6.62
N SER A 682 -28.90 20.70 7.58
CA SER A 682 -27.91 19.80 8.16
C SER A 682 -28.54 18.53 8.73
N HIS A 683 -29.63 18.65 9.52
CA HIS A 683 -30.36 17.49 10.06
C HIS A 683 -30.96 16.58 8.98
N THR A 684 -31.44 17.16 7.87
CA THR A 684 -32.00 16.38 6.75
C THR A 684 -30.91 15.59 6.04
N VAL A 685 -29.77 16.23 5.75
CA VAL A 685 -28.61 15.57 5.10
C VAL A 685 -28.04 14.48 6.00
N ASP A 686 -27.99 14.71 7.31
CA ASP A 686 -27.51 13.73 8.29
C ASP A 686 -28.32 12.42 8.27
N TRP A 687 -29.65 12.48 8.17
CA TRP A 687 -30.48 11.28 8.02
C TRP A 687 -30.21 10.51 6.72
N VAL A 688 -29.94 11.20 5.61
CA VAL A 688 -29.64 10.57 4.31
C VAL A 688 -28.28 9.86 4.35
N LEU A 689 -27.27 10.54 4.89
CA LEU A 689 -25.88 10.06 4.90
C LEU A 689 -25.59 8.99 5.95
N MET A 690 -26.49 8.77 6.91
CA MET A 690 -26.30 7.80 7.99
C MET A 690 -26.22 6.32 7.53
N SER A 691 -26.73 6.02 6.33
CA SER A 691 -26.55 4.72 5.67
C SER A 691 -25.09 4.44 5.28
N ILE A 692 -24.24 5.45 5.27
CA ILE A 692 -22.82 5.35 4.89
C ILE A 692 -21.99 5.14 6.17
N PRO A 693 -21.36 3.96 6.37
CA PRO A 693 -20.69 3.65 7.63
C PRO A 693 -19.57 4.65 7.99
N LEU A 694 -18.81 5.13 7.02
CA LEU A 694 -17.69 6.01 7.31
C LEU A 694 -18.14 7.43 7.73
N TYR A 695 -19.26 7.92 7.18
CA TYR A 695 -19.89 9.16 7.63
C TYR A 695 -20.37 9.02 9.08
N SER A 696 -21.11 7.94 9.36
CA SER A 696 -21.66 7.63 10.68
C SER A 696 -20.56 7.45 11.74
N LEU A 697 -19.39 6.93 11.37
CA LEU A 697 -18.20 6.88 12.24
C LEU A 697 -17.73 8.29 12.62
N GLY A 698 -17.57 9.20 11.64
CA GLY A 698 -17.14 10.57 11.89
C GLY A 698 -18.08 11.34 12.84
N ILE A 699 -19.39 11.24 12.60
CA ILE A 699 -20.40 11.85 13.49
C ILE A 699 -20.37 11.22 14.88
N SER A 700 -20.20 9.90 14.98
CA SER A 700 -20.13 9.21 16.27
C SER A 700 -18.94 9.68 17.12
N LEU A 701 -17.75 9.78 16.52
CA LEU A 701 -16.56 10.26 17.20
C LEU A 701 -16.72 11.71 17.68
N ARG A 702 -17.29 12.59 16.83
CA ARG A 702 -17.53 14.00 17.15
C ARG A 702 -18.51 14.14 18.31
N ASN A 703 -19.65 13.46 18.20
CA ASN A 703 -20.73 13.55 19.19
C ASN A 703 -20.31 12.98 20.54
N MET A 704 -19.53 11.90 20.57
CA MET A 704 -18.97 11.37 21.84
C MET A 704 -18.04 12.36 22.51
N TYR A 705 -17.10 12.95 21.76
CA TYR A 705 -16.18 13.95 22.31
C TYR A 705 -16.94 15.19 22.80
N MET A 706 -17.89 15.67 21.99
CA MET A 706 -18.72 16.83 22.33
C MET A 706 -19.61 16.56 23.54
N ASN A 707 -20.23 15.39 23.67
CA ASN A 707 -21.03 15.05 24.84
C ASN A 707 -20.18 15.13 26.10
N ASN A 708 -18.96 14.59 26.09
CA ASN A 708 -18.04 14.69 27.24
C ASN A 708 -17.75 16.15 27.63
N ALA A 709 -17.51 17.03 26.64
CA ALA A 709 -17.33 18.46 26.88
C ALA A 709 -18.60 19.13 27.44
N LEU A 710 -19.77 18.77 26.92
CA LEU A 710 -21.08 19.24 27.41
C LEU A 710 -21.34 18.79 28.85
N GLN A 711 -20.96 17.55 29.22
CA GLN A 711 -21.06 17.06 30.59
C GLN A 711 -20.19 17.87 31.55
N ASN A 712 -18.97 18.20 31.15
CA ASN A 712 -18.06 18.99 31.98
C ASN A 712 -18.55 20.45 32.12
N ALA A 713 -19.07 21.04 31.05
CA ALA A 713 -19.63 22.39 31.06
C ALA A 713 -20.87 22.46 31.95
N CYS A 714 -21.74 21.46 31.85
CA CYS A 714 -22.91 21.30 32.71
C CYS A 714 -22.53 21.22 34.20
N LYS A 715 -21.53 20.39 34.57
CA LYS A 715 -21.05 20.27 35.96
C LYS A 715 -20.56 21.61 36.51
N LEU A 716 -19.82 22.38 35.72
CA LEU A 716 -19.31 23.70 36.11
C LEU A 716 -20.45 24.71 36.36
N LEU A 717 -21.48 24.70 35.52
CA LEU A 717 -22.62 25.64 35.62
C LEU A 717 -23.64 25.23 36.69
N ALA A 718 -23.84 23.94 36.90
CA ALA A 718 -24.75 23.40 37.92
C ALA A 718 -24.36 23.81 39.35
N THR A 719 -23.06 23.99 39.63
CA THR A 719 -22.60 24.43 40.96
C THR A 719 -22.95 25.87 41.34
N ARG A 720 -23.43 26.70 40.40
CA ARG A 720 -23.71 28.14 40.62
C ARG A 720 -25.19 28.53 40.45
N CYS A 721 -25.98 27.73 39.73
CA CYS A 721 -27.35 28.10 39.35
C CYS A 721 -28.36 27.83 40.48
N HIS A 722 -28.45 28.73 41.46
CA HIS A 722 -29.65 28.84 42.31
C HIS A 722 -30.80 29.60 41.62
N THR A 723 -30.54 30.27 40.49
CA THR A 723 -31.48 31.18 39.81
C THR A 723 -31.96 30.71 38.43
N ILE A 724 -31.35 29.68 37.83
CA ILE A 724 -31.80 29.06 36.58
C ILE A 724 -32.29 27.65 36.94
N PRO A 725 -33.59 27.33 36.80
CA PRO A 725 -34.07 25.98 37.03
C PRO A 725 -33.48 25.07 35.94
N ASN A 726 -32.46 24.30 36.32
CA ASN A 726 -31.77 23.30 35.52
C ASN A 726 -31.02 23.84 34.27
N PRO A 727 -29.76 24.29 34.39
CA PRO A 727 -28.95 24.75 33.25
C PRO A 727 -28.62 23.64 32.24
N CYS A 728 -28.90 22.38 32.57
CA CYS A 728 -28.62 21.21 31.76
C CYS A 728 -29.91 20.47 31.44
N CYS A 729 -30.17 20.20 30.16
CA CYS A 729 -31.42 19.60 29.72
C CYS A 729 -31.10 18.37 28.87
N ARG A 730 -31.87 17.28 29.09
CA ARG A 730 -31.67 16.01 28.38
C ARG A 730 -32.11 16.10 26.93
N ASP A 731 -33.13 16.92 26.67
CA ASP A 731 -33.73 17.09 25.36
C ASP A 731 -33.71 18.57 24.96
N PRO A 732 -33.09 18.96 23.83
CA PRO A 732 -33.05 20.34 23.37
C PRO A 732 -34.45 20.93 23.12
N GLU A 733 -35.45 20.12 22.78
CA GLU A 733 -36.82 20.58 22.51
C GLU A 733 -37.63 20.87 23.78
N LEU A 734 -37.28 20.24 24.91
CA LEU A 734 -37.90 20.50 26.22
C LEU A 734 -37.18 21.60 27.02
N CYS A 735 -36.19 22.29 26.43
CA CYS A 735 -35.51 23.40 27.07
C CYS A 735 -36.44 24.61 27.22
N PRO A 736 -36.80 25.06 28.44
CA PRO A 736 -37.56 26.29 28.59
C PRO A 736 -36.73 27.48 28.04
N ASN A 737 -37.24 28.10 26.96
CA ASN A 737 -36.65 29.24 26.25
C ASN A 737 -35.31 29.01 25.53
N GLY A 738 -34.92 27.76 25.23
CA GLY A 738 -33.68 27.47 24.48
C GLY A 738 -32.38 27.84 25.22
N LYS A 739 -32.43 27.99 26.55
CA LYS A 739 -31.30 28.45 27.38
C LYS A 739 -30.51 27.34 28.08
N CYS A 740 -30.89 26.07 27.93
CA CYS A 740 -30.11 24.96 28.53
C CYS A 740 -29.06 24.42 27.58
N ILE A 741 -28.05 23.76 28.17
CA ILE A 741 -27.06 22.97 27.44
C ILE A 741 -27.63 21.56 27.20
N PRO A 742 -27.77 21.09 25.95
CA PRO A 742 -28.27 19.75 25.65
C PRO A 742 -27.18 18.71 25.93
N MET A 743 -27.40 17.81 26.88
CA MET A 743 -26.44 16.78 27.30
C MET A 743 -27.17 15.48 27.61
N THR A 744 -26.56 14.34 27.27
CA THR A 744 -27.06 13.02 27.70
C THR A 744 -26.08 12.36 28.66
N GLU A 745 -26.57 11.77 29.75
CA GLU A 745 -25.75 10.97 30.67
C GLU A 745 -25.23 9.70 30.00
N TYR A 746 -26.07 9.09 29.16
CA TYR A 746 -25.74 7.88 28.40
C TYR A 746 -25.22 8.25 27.01
N PHE A 747 -23.97 7.86 26.72
CA PHE A 747 -23.33 8.14 25.43
C PHE A 747 -24.00 7.40 24.25
N PHE A 748 -24.67 6.27 24.53
CA PHE A 748 -25.38 5.46 23.54
C PHE A 748 -26.87 5.81 23.45
N ASP A 749 -27.30 6.97 23.94
CA ASP A 749 -28.69 7.43 23.80
C ASP A 749 -29.05 7.68 22.31
N TRP A 750 -30.34 7.66 22.00
CA TRP A 750 -30.83 7.83 20.63
C TRP A 750 -30.83 9.30 20.18
N THR A 751 -31.10 10.21 21.11
CA THR A 751 -31.13 11.65 20.87
C THR A 751 -29.74 12.27 20.91
N PHE A 752 -29.54 13.36 20.17
CA PHE A 752 -28.29 14.12 20.19
C PHE A 752 -27.99 14.65 21.61
N PRO A 753 -26.72 14.60 22.09
CA PRO A 753 -25.48 14.19 21.42
C PRO A 753 -25.13 12.69 21.54
N GLY A 754 -26.09 11.80 21.78
CA GLY A 754 -25.89 10.35 21.80
C GLY A 754 -25.58 9.74 20.44
N VAL A 755 -24.97 8.55 20.44
CA VAL A 755 -24.56 7.81 19.21
C VAL A 755 -25.34 6.52 18.97
N GLY A 756 -26.41 6.25 19.71
CA GLY A 756 -27.20 5.02 19.59
C GLY A 756 -27.77 4.81 18.19
N ARG A 757 -28.25 5.87 17.56
CA ARG A 757 -28.74 5.88 16.17
C ARG A 757 -27.66 5.40 15.20
N ASN A 758 -26.43 5.93 15.30
CA ASN A 758 -25.31 5.56 14.43
C ASN A 758 -24.94 4.08 14.54
N ILE A 759 -24.92 3.54 15.77
CA ILE A 759 -24.64 2.13 16.03
C ILE A 759 -25.71 1.24 15.42
N PHE A 760 -26.99 1.59 15.58
CA PHE A 760 -28.09 0.87 14.97
C PHE A 760 -27.92 0.77 13.44
N PHE A 761 -27.60 1.90 12.79
CA PHE A 761 -27.34 1.90 11.34
C PHE A 761 -26.14 1.05 10.95
N PHE A 762 -25.06 0.95 11.74
CA PHE A 762 -23.96 0.03 11.44
C PHE A 762 -24.43 -1.42 11.33
N TYR A 763 -25.25 -1.89 12.27
CA TYR A 763 -25.76 -3.26 12.26
C TYR A 763 -26.76 -3.49 11.12
N VAL A 764 -27.70 -2.56 10.91
CA VAL A 764 -28.67 -2.65 9.81
C VAL A 764 -27.94 -2.69 8.46
N ASN A 765 -26.99 -1.79 8.25
CA ASN A 765 -26.18 -1.75 7.04
C ASN A 765 -25.40 -3.06 6.85
N GLY A 766 -24.78 -3.58 7.92
CA GLY A 766 -24.06 -4.86 7.86
C GLY A 766 -24.94 -6.04 7.44
N ILE A 767 -26.19 -6.10 7.92
CA ILE A 767 -27.16 -7.12 7.52
C ILE A 767 -27.58 -6.93 6.06
N VAL A 768 -27.99 -5.72 5.68
CA VAL A 768 -28.45 -5.40 4.31
C VAL A 768 -27.35 -5.68 3.29
N TYR A 769 -26.13 -5.20 3.51
CA TYR A 769 -25.01 -5.42 2.60
C TYR A 769 -24.62 -6.89 2.50
N ARG A 770 -24.71 -7.66 3.59
CA ARG A 770 -24.49 -9.11 3.57
C ARG A 770 -25.56 -9.85 2.75
N SER A 771 -26.80 -9.40 2.79
CA SER A 771 -27.89 -9.95 1.98
C SER A 771 -27.78 -9.57 0.50
N CYS A 772 -27.26 -8.37 0.20
CA CYS A 772 -27.02 -7.92 -1.18
C CYS A 772 -25.75 -8.52 -1.81
N ALA A 773 -24.77 -8.95 -1.01
CA ALA A 773 -23.63 -9.68 -1.54
C ALA A 773 -24.14 -10.95 -2.23
N PRO A 774 -23.82 -11.20 -3.52
CA PRO A 774 -24.40 -12.28 -4.29
C PRO A 774 -24.07 -13.64 -3.66
N MET A 775 -24.94 -14.09 -2.77
CA MET A 775 -25.00 -15.45 -2.24
C MET A 775 -25.74 -16.28 -3.29
N GLY A 776 -25.06 -16.61 -4.38
CA GLY A 776 -25.60 -17.46 -5.42
C GLY A 776 -25.95 -16.70 -6.69
N ASN A 777 -25.06 -16.78 -7.66
CA ASN A 777 -25.37 -17.58 -8.83
C ASN A 777 -24.08 -18.23 -9.30
N ALA A 778 -23.92 -19.48 -8.88
CA ALA A 778 -23.25 -20.47 -9.70
C ALA A 778 -24.17 -20.73 -10.90
N SER A 779 -24.02 -19.93 -11.95
CA SER A 779 -24.64 -20.21 -13.24
C SER A 779 -23.63 -19.87 -14.33
N LEU A 780 -22.96 -20.95 -14.78
CA LEU A 780 -22.13 -21.12 -15.98
C LEU A 780 -20.76 -20.42 -15.98
#